data_AF-A0A8J3CZJ0-F1
#
_entry.id   AF-A0A8J3CZJ0-F1
#
_cell.length_a   1.000
_cell.length_b   1.000
_cell.length_c   1.000
_cell.angle_alpha   90.00
_cell.angle_beta   90.00
_cell.angle_gamma   90.00
#
_symmetry.space_group_name_H-M   'P 1'
#
loop_
_entity.id
_entity.type
_entity.pdbx_description
1 polymer ?
#
loop_
_entity_poly.entity_id
_entity_poly.type
_entity_poly.pdbx_seq_one_letter_code
_entity_poly.pdbx_strand_id
1 'polypeptide(L)'
;MYEYKISNARYNALKVLLEHNWEETVECYASFVLYSVDFLRSEISEGHLRWDYIFNSVGKGNFNTPQRRALIVEQGLNYWKRNVFQGQNMEFLETLRFESGLPNSSLHDGNNLSSLIKYAFQLVESYKLTEEELIPFIEERIEKYSIPQVLRQEYFYQLVSKLCFKFLEFKQRFDLSNQSNPTEYLQSQLTNWRAEMPLKVEGERMNEFFNNIISDISKLKKTESLAFVFDTLLKDDISGFTLNTFLSLPKGIYSHEAFGLSEEEFNKLPGYFCLTLEIDGKPKPLTGFNKQNNGRISARGADKILLPQDIFEREWELTFTSENMEVRVETELAKYSKISFNEPLIFVKDILENWVYKGSAPLKIKETVCRIVFDESIYKSKSSIQNLGKTSKLLSVFQTVVDLELIEKESQSSLWIKLAQENEHIKVLDFAQKFLPESGSFDYLVGNKHIFLGIPKIYLLNRKLGIKEFFTGIIEVFSINNQWSSVNNDVIGSRKFRFKDKNGNVIGVKTLNILPSDFRIILNDNAKSIELLTQCNFQVFVTKNGILTDLNSSGNSVKITIDPAFDDASKTFINFGISFEKGEIIDIKVPNPSFTEIFVNAEGKVVERSSFSLSRIHGLSITNNNFNGVATKKIYKLKLYDIHDQDASALEIRKEVWVDAFSSKRLPLYQWTQQINQLFALTSNTRAKVRISSEKPHHFLEISKYDFDLGYDGITGQLFINDYDLPQELTLWAFRLDQIFNPQNIVTLELLQGQCNVSESLPEDGIWFIYSNKESDISVVPKVILKDQKEVLMDERPIEYLYEASYLDYNQRIDRFKEFFDNHYLSFDHPVWKELYELYQATEGLPISALDVWKGLVKSPKGMLTFLFSQYVDASLIQKVSNELGFIWHLVSVYRWKEAFESWKTSILNSNNYSQIYEIFKSSKLSLIQNQLGLHSLVELLNEDSQSINLTLLSYLLNIDVNGGEGRQGIRARHPDGVYWASYAREFILDKFKQLPKDLKDVFPSGLANWQKPVLYLPVILAYQSMNSRFIKVYELSPEILLGIKLNIDFDRDYFDDVYSKVQGFCFTHNKEKTT
;
A
#
# COMPACT_ATOMS: atom_id res chain seq x y z
N MET A 1 18.52 -31.25 9.29
CA MET A 1 19.56 -32.31 9.18
C MET A 1 20.75 -31.86 8.35
N TYR A 2 20.59 -30.90 7.44
CA TYR A 2 21.68 -30.39 6.59
C TYR A 2 22.92 -29.86 7.33
N GLU A 3 22.77 -29.39 8.57
CA GLU A 3 23.89 -28.95 9.44
C GLU A 3 24.69 -30.11 10.05
N TYR A 4 24.14 -31.34 10.04
CA TYR A 4 24.74 -32.49 10.69
C TYR A 4 25.94 -33.03 9.90
N LYS A 5 27.11 -33.03 10.55
CA LYS A 5 28.40 -33.43 9.98
C LYS A 5 28.76 -34.86 10.40
N ILE A 6 28.30 -35.84 9.62
CA ILE A 6 28.77 -37.23 9.76
C ILE A 6 30.14 -37.38 9.10
N SER A 7 31.06 -38.05 9.78
CA SER A 7 32.38 -38.38 9.22
C SER A 7 32.28 -39.58 8.26
N ASN A 8 33.17 -39.66 7.27
CA ASN A 8 33.20 -40.79 6.32
C ASN A 8 33.27 -42.15 7.02
N ALA A 9 34.01 -42.25 8.14
CA ALA A 9 34.08 -43.47 8.94
C ALA A 9 32.72 -43.86 9.53
N ARG A 10 31.97 -42.89 10.09
CA ARG A 10 30.63 -43.13 10.63
C ARG A 10 29.59 -43.40 9.54
N TYR A 11 29.69 -42.73 8.40
CA TYR A 11 28.83 -43.00 7.24
C TYR A 11 28.99 -44.44 6.74
N ASN A 12 30.23 -44.91 6.59
CA ASN A 12 30.50 -46.29 6.18
C ASN A 12 30.04 -47.31 7.23
N ALA A 13 30.23 -47.03 8.53
CA ALA A 13 29.71 -47.86 9.60
C ALA A 13 28.17 -47.94 9.58
N LEU A 14 27.50 -46.82 9.35
CA LEU A 14 26.04 -46.73 9.24
C LEU A 14 25.52 -47.54 8.04
N LYS A 15 26.21 -47.49 6.90
CA LYS A 15 25.89 -48.28 5.72
C LYS A 15 25.93 -49.79 6.02
N VAL A 16 27.02 -50.26 6.62
CA VAL A 16 27.20 -51.68 6.99
C VAL A 16 26.11 -52.14 7.97
N LEU A 17 25.76 -51.28 8.92
CA LEU A 17 24.72 -51.56 9.92
C LEU A 17 23.34 -51.70 9.26
N LEU A 18 22.96 -50.77 8.36
CA LEU A 18 21.69 -50.85 7.63
C LEU A 18 21.61 -52.05 6.68
N GLU A 19 22.75 -52.50 6.16
CA GLU A 19 22.83 -53.67 5.29
C GLU A 19 22.60 -54.98 6.06
N HIS A 20 23.28 -55.16 7.19
CA HIS A 20 23.30 -56.44 7.93
C HIS A 20 22.28 -56.53 9.07
N ASN A 21 21.88 -55.41 9.69
CA ASN A 21 21.10 -55.36 10.93
C ASN A 21 19.83 -54.53 10.78
N TRP A 22 19.06 -54.75 9.71
CA TRP A 22 17.81 -54.02 9.51
C TRP A 22 16.68 -54.59 10.39
N GLU A 23 16.22 -53.78 11.35
CA GLU A 23 15.05 -54.06 12.18
C GLU A 23 13.91 -53.10 11.81
N GLU A 24 12.64 -53.55 11.83
CA GLU A 24 11.49 -52.67 11.56
C GLU A 24 11.14 -51.79 12.78
N THR A 25 12.12 -51.00 13.22
CA THR A 25 12.05 -50.06 14.36
C THR A 25 12.23 -48.61 13.90
N VAL A 26 11.73 -47.66 14.70
CA VAL A 26 11.82 -46.23 14.38
C VAL A 26 13.27 -45.76 14.32
N GLU A 27 14.15 -46.32 15.16
CA GLU A 27 15.58 -46.03 15.19
C GLU A 27 16.30 -46.47 13.90
N CYS A 28 15.92 -47.62 13.34
CA CYS A 28 16.44 -48.09 12.06
C CYS A 28 15.97 -47.20 10.91
N TYR A 29 14.71 -46.76 10.94
CA TYR A 29 14.15 -45.82 9.96
C TYR A 29 14.84 -44.45 10.03
N ALA A 30 15.07 -43.93 11.23
CA ALA A 30 15.81 -42.70 11.46
C ALA A 30 17.26 -42.79 10.95
N SER A 31 17.90 -43.94 11.17
CA SER A 31 19.25 -44.26 10.68
C SER A 31 19.29 -44.32 9.15
N PHE A 32 18.29 -44.93 8.52
CA PHE A 32 18.15 -44.96 7.06
C PHE A 32 17.93 -43.58 6.47
N VAL A 33 17.11 -42.73 7.11
CA VAL A 33 16.90 -41.33 6.71
C VAL A 33 18.21 -40.55 6.78
N LEU A 34 18.98 -40.67 7.88
CA LEU A 34 20.29 -40.03 8.01
C LEU A 34 21.30 -40.50 6.94
N TYR A 35 21.34 -41.81 6.68
CA TYR A 35 22.16 -42.37 5.61
C TYR A 35 21.76 -41.84 4.24
N SER A 36 20.45 -41.78 3.95
CA SER A 36 19.90 -41.32 2.68
C SER A 36 20.24 -39.85 2.43
N VAL A 37 20.14 -39.02 3.46
CA VAL A 37 20.52 -37.60 3.43
C VAL A 37 22.00 -37.44 3.06
N ASP A 38 22.91 -38.21 3.66
CA ASP A 38 24.34 -38.11 3.37
C ASP A 38 24.72 -38.78 2.02
N PHE A 39 24.02 -39.85 1.62
CA PHE A 39 24.13 -40.45 0.29
C PHE A 39 23.78 -39.43 -0.82
N LEU A 40 22.67 -38.70 -0.64
CA LEU A 40 22.20 -37.66 -1.56
C LEU A 40 23.10 -36.42 -1.58
N ARG A 41 24.01 -36.27 -0.61
CA ARG A 41 25.02 -35.20 -0.57
C ARG A 41 26.24 -35.54 -1.44
N SER A 42 26.52 -36.82 -1.68
CA SER A 42 27.71 -37.27 -2.41
C SER A 42 27.63 -36.99 -3.92
N GLU A 43 28.77 -36.72 -4.55
CA GLU A 43 28.88 -36.49 -6.01
C GLU A 43 28.43 -37.70 -6.85
N ILE A 44 28.43 -38.90 -6.26
CA ILE A 44 27.98 -40.17 -6.85
C ILE A 44 26.47 -40.18 -7.14
N SER A 45 25.70 -39.27 -6.52
CA SER A 45 24.23 -39.18 -6.68
C SER A 45 23.76 -38.44 -7.94
N GLU A 46 24.66 -37.85 -8.73
CA GLU A 46 24.29 -37.12 -9.95
C GLU A 46 23.68 -38.04 -11.02
N GLY A 47 22.42 -37.78 -11.38
CA GLY A 47 21.66 -38.61 -12.32
C GLY A 47 20.98 -39.84 -11.70
N HIS A 48 21.21 -40.11 -10.41
CA HIS A 48 20.71 -41.29 -9.69
C HIS A 48 19.64 -40.95 -8.62
N LEU A 49 18.77 -39.96 -8.92
CA LEU A 49 17.63 -39.54 -8.09
C LEU A 49 16.45 -40.52 -8.17
N ARG A 50 16.69 -41.78 -7.80
CA ARG A 50 15.63 -42.80 -7.68
C ARG A 50 15.84 -43.61 -6.41
N TRP A 51 14.73 -43.98 -5.78
CA TRP A 51 14.72 -44.84 -4.60
C TRP A 51 15.49 -46.14 -4.79
N ASP A 52 15.53 -46.70 -6.02
CA ASP A 52 16.29 -47.90 -6.34
C ASP A 52 17.76 -47.78 -5.92
N TYR A 53 18.40 -46.65 -6.20
CA TYR A 53 19.82 -46.47 -5.89
C TYR A 53 20.07 -46.41 -4.38
N ILE A 54 19.21 -45.73 -3.63
CA ILE A 54 19.34 -45.57 -2.18
C ILE A 54 19.11 -46.92 -1.49
N PHE A 55 18.00 -47.60 -1.80
CA PHE A 55 17.67 -48.89 -1.19
C PHE A 55 18.63 -50.01 -1.60
N ASN A 56 19.07 -50.05 -2.86
CA ASN A 56 20.06 -51.04 -3.31
C ASN A 56 21.43 -50.81 -2.66
N SER A 57 21.80 -49.55 -2.37
CA SER A 57 23.11 -49.25 -1.76
C SER A 57 23.28 -49.83 -0.35
N VAL A 58 22.18 -50.18 0.33
CA VAL A 58 22.16 -50.86 1.63
C VAL A 58 21.60 -52.29 1.53
N GLY A 59 21.53 -52.86 0.32
CA GLY A 59 21.07 -54.24 0.12
C GLY A 59 19.57 -54.48 0.40
N LYS A 60 18.73 -53.42 0.43
CA LYS A 60 17.28 -53.48 0.72
C LYS A 60 16.41 -53.07 -0.48
N GLY A 61 16.84 -53.37 -1.71
CA GLY A 61 16.09 -53.06 -2.94
C GLY A 61 14.66 -53.57 -2.95
N ASN A 62 14.42 -54.72 -2.33
CA ASN A 62 13.10 -55.33 -2.15
C ASN A 62 12.13 -54.49 -1.28
N PHE A 63 12.61 -53.50 -0.53
CA PHE A 63 11.78 -52.62 0.28
C PHE A 63 11.30 -51.37 -0.48
N ASN A 64 11.73 -51.17 -1.72
CA ASN A 64 11.37 -50.03 -2.55
C ASN A 64 9.93 -50.14 -3.11
N THR A 65 8.92 -50.10 -2.24
CA THR A 65 7.50 -49.98 -2.60
C THR A 65 6.92 -48.67 -2.06
N PRO A 66 5.89 -48.06 -2.71
CA PRO A 66 5.31 -46.80 -2.25
C PRO A 66 4.91 -46.79 -0.78
N GLN A 67 4.27 -47.86 -0.29
CA GLN A 67 3.80 -47.99 1.09
C GLN A 67 4.95 -48.09 2.09
N ARG A 68 5.98 -48.91 1.80
CA ARG A 68 7.15 -49.04 2.69
C ARG A 68 7.99 -47.77 2.71
N ARG A 69 8.16 -47.11 1.56
CA ARG A 69 8.87 -45.82 1.48
C ARG A 69 8.22 -44.76 2.36
N ALA A 70 6.90 -44.61 2.26
CA ALA A 70 6.15 -43.66 3.09
C ALA A 70 6.38 -43.96 4.58
N LEU A 71 6.15 -45.21 5.01
CA LEU A 71 6.35 -45.61 6.40
C LEU A 71 7.77 -45.33 6.92
N ILE A 72 8.80 -45.82 6.21
CA ILE A 72 10.21 -45.73 6.63
C ILE A 72 10.63 -44.26 6.71
N VAL A 73 10.31 -43.46 5.67
CA VAL A 73 10.82 -42.09 5.58
C VAL A 73 10.02 -41.15 6.49
N GLU A 74 8.70 -41.31 6.59
CA GLU A 74 7.86 -40.50 7.48
C GLU A 74 8.22 -40.73 8.95
N GLN A 75 8.31 -41.99 9.40
CA GLN A 75 8.68 -42.28 10.79
C GLN A 75 10.13 -41.87 11.08
N GLY A 76 11.05 -42.07 10.15
CA GLY A 76 12.43 -41.64 10.30
C GLY A 76 12.57 -40.12 10.38
N LEU A 77 11.85 -39.35 9.55
CA LEU A 77 11.83 -37.88 9.61
C LEU A 77 11.17 -37.38 10.90
N ASN A 78 10.07 -38.00 11.33
CA ASN A 78 9.39 -37.69 12.59
C ASN A 78 10.30 -37.89 13.81
N TYR A 79 11.13 -38.95 13.82
CA TYR A 79 12.15 -39.15 14.86
C TYR A 79 13.10 -37.95 14.96
N TRP A 80 13.54 -37.42 13.82
CA TRP A 80 14.39 -36.23 13.76
C TRP A 80 13.63 -34.90 13.91
N LYS A 81 12.34 -34.95 14.24
CA LYS A 81 11.42 -33.81 14.31
C LYS A 81 11.43 -32.97 13.03
N ARG A 82 11.45 -33.64 11.88
CA ARG A 82 11.42 -33.03 10.55
C ARG A 82 10.08 -33.28 9.90
N ASN A 83 9.44 -32.20 9.46
CA ASN A 83 8.20 -32.28 8.71
C ASN A 83 8.50 -32.66 7.27
N VAL A 84 7.64 -33.51 6.70
CA VAL A 84 7.66 -33.83 5.27
C VAL A 84 7.17 -32.61 4.48
N PHE A 85 7.87 -32.24 3.41
CA PHE A 85 7.47 -31.14 2.54
C PHE A 85 6.16 -31.46 1.82
N GLN A 86 5.26 -30.48 1.75
CA GLN A 86 3.99 -30.59 1.03
C GLN A 86 4.20 -30.21 -0.45
N GLY A 87 4.00 -31.14 -1.39
CA GLY A 87 4.26 -30.94 -2.82
C GLY A 87 4.05 -32.19 -3.69
N GLN A 88 4.11 -32.10 -5.02
CA GLN A 88 3.76 -33.22 -5.92
C GLN A 88 4.58 -34.52 -5.72
N ASN A 89 3.94 -35.69 -5.90
CA ASN A 89 4.36 -37.10 -6.18
C ASN A 89 5.68 -37.71 -5.59
N MET A 90 6.61 -36.93 -5.03
CA MET A 90 7.92 -37.33 -4.52
C MET A 90 8.28 -36.63 -3.20
N GLU A 91 7.29 -36.29 -2.39
CA GLU A 91 7.40 -35.55 -1.11
C GLU A 91 8.56 -36.05 -0.23
N PHE A 92 8.66 -37.37 -0.06
CA PHE A 92 9.70 -37.99 0.77
C PHE A 92 11.12 -37.85 0.20
N LEU A 93 11.33 -38.08 -1.10
CA LEU A 93 12.68 -38.04 -1.69
C LEU A 93 13.17 -36.59 -1.80
N GLU A 94 12.27 -35.68 -2.16
CA GLU A 94 12.57 -34.26 -2.24
C GLU A 94 12.83 -33.66 -0.85
N THR A 95 12.12 -34.11 0.20
CA THR A 95 12.44 -33.73 1.59
C THR A 95 13.84 -34.20 1.98
N LEU A 96 14.20 -35.46 1.73
CA LEU A 96 15.55 -35.97 2.02
C LEU A 96 16.65 -35.25 1.24
N ARG A 97 16.36 -34.89 0.00
CA ARG A 97 17.26 -34.13 -0.88
C ARG A 97 17.47 -32.70 -0.39
N PHE A 98 16.45 -32.06 0.17
CA PHE A 98 16.63 -30.77 0.81
C PHE A 98 17.40 -30.89 2.13
N GLU A 99 17.05 -31.90 2.94
CA GLU A 99 17.71 -32.16 4.22
C GLU A 99 19.20 -32.51 4.07
N SER A 100 19.69 -32.77 2.86
CA SER A 100 21.13 -32.93 2.56
C SER A 100 21.89 -31.60 2.45
N GLY A 101 21.21 -30.46 2.28
CA GLY A 101 21.80 -29.13 2.15
C GLY A 101 21.45 -28.47 0.81
N LEU A 102 22.44 -27.84 0.17
CA LEU A 102 22.27 -27.33 -1.21
C LEU A 102 22.44 -28.49 -2.19
N PRO A 103 21.40 -28.90 -2.96
CA PRO A 103 21.54 -30.01 -3.90
C PRO A 103 22.57 -29.67 -4.99
N ASN A 104 23.46 -30.60 -5.36
CA ASN A 104 24.49 -30.35 -6.39
C ASN A 104 23.89 -29.89 -7.74
N SER A 105 22.70 -30.39 -8.09
CA SER A 105 21.94 -29.92 -9.26
C SER A 105 21.64 -28.41 -9.26
N SER A 106 21.61 -27.79 -8.08
CA SER A 106 21.33 -26.36 -7.89
C SER A 106 22.57 -25.49 -8.01
N LEU A 107 23.77 -26.09 -8.07
CA LEU A 107 25.07 -25.42 -8.16
C LEU A 107 25.52 -25.17 -9.62
N HIS A 108 24.78 -25.66 -10.63
CA HIS A 108 25.07 -25.37 -12.04
C HIS A 108 24.83 -23.88 -12.38
N ASP A 109 25.65 -23.34 -13.30
CA ASP A 109 25.65 -21.93 -13.74
C ASP A 109 24.31 -21.39 -14.29
N GLY A 110 23.33 -22.27 -14.51
CA GLY A 110 21.98 -21.90 -14.97
C GLY A 110 20.95 -21.58 -13.88
N ASN A 111 21.21 -21.91 -12.61
CA ASN A 111 20.17 -21.92 -11.55
C ASN A 111 20.06 -20.65 -10.70
N ASN A 112 20.73 -19.54 -11.06
CA ASN A 112 20.58 -18.21 -10.42
C ASN A 112 20.71 -18.14 -8.88
N LEU A 113 21.10 -19.23 -8.21
CA LEU A 113 21.26 -19.31 -6.76
C LEU A 113 22.33 -18.34 -6.26
N SER A 114 23.46 -18.28 -6.96
CA SER A 114 24.51 -17.29 -6.72
C SER A 114 23.96 -15.86 -6.79
N SER A 115 23.09 -15.58 -7.77
CA SER A 115 22.45 -14.27 -7.92
C SER A 115 21.49 -13.95 -6.77
N LEU A 116 20.71 -14.93 -6.28
CA LEU A 116 19.85 -14.76 -5.10
C LEU A 116 20.69 -14.47 -3.85
N ILE A 117 21.76 -15.23 -3.61
CA ILE A 117 22.65 -15.05 -2.46
C ILE A 117 23.32 -13.66 -2.53
N LYS A 118 23.82 -13.24 -3.69
CA LYS A 118 24.41 -11.90 -3.87
C LYS A 118 23.39 -10.79 -3.59
N TYR A 119 22.16 -10.95 -4.07
CA TYR A 119 21.06 -10.02 -3.80
C TYR A 119 20.75 -9.93 -2.31
N ALA A 120 20.55 -11.08 -1.66
CA ALA A 120 20.25 -11.14 -0.23
C ALA A 120 21.41 -10.55 0.60
N PHE A 121 22.66 -10.86 0.25
CA PHE A 121 23.84 -10.29 0.88
C PHE A 121 23.89 -8.76 0.79
N GLN A 122 23.61 -8.19 -0.39
CA GLN A 122 23.56 -6.74 -0.57
C GLN A 122 22.53 -6.08 0.34
N LEU A 123 21.38 -6.71 0.56
CA LEU A 123 20.35 -6.18 1.47
C LEU A 123 20.83 -6.17 2.92
N VAL A 124 21.46 -7.26 3.39
CA VAL A 124 22.00 -7.31 4.76
C VAL A 124 23.07 -6.25 4.96
N GLU A 125 24.01 -6.12 4.02
CA GLU A 125 25.10 -5.15 4.08
C GLU A 125 24.59 -3.70 4.00
N SER A 126 23.52 -3.45 3.25
CA SER A 126 22.98 -2.09 3.05
C SER A 126 22.05 -1.66 4.19
N TYR A 127 21.18 -2.54 4.69
CA TYR A 127 20.08 -2.20 5.61
C TYR A 127 20.25 -2.71 7.05
N LYS A 128 21.39 -3.35 7.39
CA LYS A 128 21.66 -3.90 8.72
C LYS A 128 20.49 -4.76 9.24
N LEU A 129 20.01 -5.65 8.38
CA LEU A 129 18.93 -6.59 8.71
C LEU A 129 19.42 -7.61 9.74
N THR A 130 18.49 -8.22 10.46
CA THR A 130 18.68 -9.48 11.20
C THR A 130 18.39 -10.70 10.31
N GLU A 131 18.74 -11.90 10.78
CA GLU A 131 18.50 -13.14 10.01
C GLU A 131 17.02 -13.33 9.65
N GLU A 132 16.11 -13.00 10.57
CA GLU A 132 14.66 -13.12 10.39
C GLU A 132 14.11 -12.05 9.43
N GLU A 133 14.61 -10.81 9.53
CA GLU A 133 14.17 -9.69 8.69
C GLU A 133 14.55 -9.86 7.21
N LEU A 134 15.56 -10.67 6.89
CA LEU A 134 15.96 -10.94 5.52
C LEU A 134 15.03 -11.93 4.79
N ILE A 135 14.37 -12.83 5.53
CA ILE A 135 13.57 -13.92 4.96
C ILE A 135 12.47 -13.40 4.01
N PRO A 136 11.67 -12.37 4.37
CA PRO A 136 10.63 -11.83 3.47
C PRO A 136 11.18 -11.33 2.13
N PHE A 137 12.40 -10.78 2.10
CA PHE A 137 13.04 -10.31 0.86
C PHE A 137 13.49 -11.47 -0.04
N ILE A 138 13.93 -12.57 0.56
CA ILE A 138 14.29 -13.80 -0.16
C ILE A 138 13.03 -14.39 -0.78
N GLU A 139 11.95 -14.49 0.01
CA GLU A 139 10.64 -14.99 -0.41
C GLU A 139 10.06 -14.23 -1.60
N GLU A 140 10.04 -12.89 -1.53
CA GLU A 140 9.49 -12.04 -2.59
C GLU A 140 10.18 -12.27 -3.94
N ARG A 141 11.51 -12.47 -3.93
CA ARG A 141 12.32 -12.52 -5.15
C ARG A 141 12.62 -13.93 -5.64
N ILE A 142 12.19 -14.96 -4.91
CA ILE A 142 12.60 -16.32 -5.20
C ILE A 142 12.13 -16.81 -6.58
N GLU A 143 10.96 -16.36 -7.02
CA GLU A 143 10.42 -16.69 -8.35
C GLU A 143 11.20 -16.02 -9.46
N LYS A 144 11.66 -14.77 -9.25
CA LYS A 144 12.46 -14.01 -10.23
C LYS A 144 13.78 -14.72 -10.53
N TYR A 145 14.40 -15.30 -9.52
CA TYR A 145 15.63 -16.08 -9.69
C TYR A 145 15.37 -17.52 -10.18
N SER A 146 14.13 -17.90 -10.54
CA SER A 146 13.83 -19.23 -11.09
C SER A 146 14.28 -20.39 -10.19
N ILE A 147 14.26 -20.19 -8.86
CA ILE A 147 14.61 -21.24 -7.91
C ILE A 147 13.54 -22.35 -7.96
N PRO A 148 13.92 -23.64 -8.01
CA PRO A 148 12.98 -24.75 -8.05
C PRO A 148 11.98 -24.74 -6.88
N GLN A 149 10.71 -25.07 -7.13
CA GLN A 149 9.64 -25.06 -6.14
C GLN A 149 9.95 -25.90 -4.88
N VAL A 150 10.68 -27.00 -5.03
CA VAL A 150 11.12 -27.84 -3.90
C VAL A 150 11.97 -27.07 -2.88
N LEU A 151 12.77 -26.09 -3.34
CA LEU A 151 13.60 -25.25 -2.48
C LEU A 151 12.85 -24.02 -1.95
N ARG A 152 11.60 -23.78 -2.37
CA ARG A 152 10.79 -22.63 -1.91
C ARG A 152 10.12 -22.93 -0.57
N GLN A 153 10.94 -23.25 0.43
CA GLN A 153 10.50 -23.61 1.78
C GLN A 153 11.14 -22.67 2.79
N GLU A 154 10.47 -22.43 3.92
CA GLU A 154 10.95 -21.53 4.98
C GLU A 154 12.39 -21.87 5.42
N TYR A 155 12.70 -23.15 5.59
CA TYR A 155 14.03 -23.62 5.96
C TYR A 155 15.12 -23.26 4.93
N PHE A 156 14.78 -23.18 3.63
CA PHE A 156 15.72 -22.74 2.61
C PHE A 156 16.03 -21.25 2.77
N TYR A 157 15.02 -20.44 3.06
CA TYR A 157 15.19 -19.00 3.26
C TYR A 157 16.05 -18.72 4.48
N GLN A 158 15.82 -19.47 5.57
CA GLN A 158 16.67 -19.47 6.75
C GLN A 158 18.12 -19.86 6.42
N LEU A 159 18.34 -20.91 5.59
CA LEU A 159 19.68 -21.32 5.18
C LEU A 159 20.39 -20.24 4.35
N VAL A 160 19.70 -19.63 3.37
CA VAL A 160 20.24 -18.52 2.57
C VAL A 160 20.55 -17.32 3.48
N SER A 161 19.70 -17.05 4.46
CA SER A 161 19.92 -16.00 5.45
C SER A 161 21.19 -16.24 6.26
N LYS A 162 21.29 -17.39 6.95
CA LYS A 162 22.50 -17.80 7.69
C LYS A 162 23.77 -17.72 6.85
N LEU A 163 23.71 -18.09 5.57
CA LEU A 163 24.84 -17.97 4.65
C LEU A 163 25.26 -16.50 4.46
N CYS A 164 24.31 -15.60 4.19
CA CYS A 164 24.58 -14.18 4.00
C CYS A 164 25.23 -13.55 5.24
N PHE A 165 24.75 -13.87 6.44
CA PHE A 165 25.35 -13.37 7.69
C PHE A 165 26.74 -13.94 7.93
N LYS A 166 26.98 -15.22 7.61
CA LYS A 166 28.32 -15.80 7.71
C LYS A 166 29.30 -15.16 6.73
N PHE A 167 28.85 -14.85 5.51
CA PHE A 167 29.67 -14.08 4.55
C PHE A 167 29.95 -12.67 5.02
N LEU A 168 28.99 -12.00 5.67
CA LEU A 168 29.18 -10.66 6.22
C LEU A 168 30.22 -10.68 7.34
N GLU A 169 30.13 -11.65 8.25
CA GLU A 169 31.13 -11.89 9.29
C GLU A 169 32.53 -12.05 8.67
N PHE A 170 32.68 -12.90 7.65
CA PHE A 170 33.97 -13.10 6.98
C PHE A 170 34.47 -11.83 6.30
N LYS A 171 33.62 -11.11 5.57
CA LYS A 171 33.99 -9.88 4.87
C LYS A 171 34.50 -8.81 5.85
N GLN A 172 33.84 -8.65 6.99
CA GLN A 172 34.19 -7.67 8.01
C GLN A 172 35.42 -8.09 8.84
N ARG A 173 35.44 -9.34 9.34
CA ARG A 173 36.49 -9.84 10.22
C ARG A 173 37.85 -9.94 9.53
N PHE A 174 37.87 -10.28 8.25
CA PHE A 174 39.10 -10.49 7.48
C PHE A 174 39.36 -9.40 6.43
N ASP A 175 38.58 -8.31 6.43
CA ASP A 175 38.68 -7.19 5.48
C ASP A 175 38.84 -7.66 4.01
N LEU A 176 37.95 -8.57 3.60
CA LEU A 176 38.06 -9.24 2.30
C LEU A 176 37.94 -8.28 1.12
N SER A 177 37.33 -7.11 1.31
CA SER A 177 37.13 -6.10 0.27
C SER A 177 38.43 -5.50 -0.27
N ASN A 178 39.49 -5.48 0.54
CA ASN A 178 40.78 -4.89 0.18
C ASN A 178 41.82 -5.93 -0.31
N GLN A 179 41.43 -7.20 -0.40
CA GLN A 179 42.33 -8.28 -0.77
C GLN A 179 42.26 -8.58 -2.28
N SER A 180 43.41 -8.79 -2.91
CA SER A 180 43.51 -9.14 -4.33
C SER A 180 42.96 -10.53 -4.64
N ASN A 181 43.14 -11.48 -3.72
CA ASN A 181 42.56 -12.83 -3.80
C ASN A 181 41.87 -13.22 -2.47
N PRO A 182 40.61 -12.79 -2.26
CA PRO A 182 39.91 -12.89 -0.98
C PRO A 182 39.78 -14.31 -0.42
N THR A 183 39.58 -15.30 -1.29
CA THR A 183 39.37 -16.71 -0.90
C THR A 183 40.66 -17.38 -0.45
N GLU A 184 41.76 -17.19 -1.16
CA GLU A 184 43.09 -17.66 -0.77
C GLU A 184 43.55 -17.00 0.53
N TYR A 185 43.29 -15.71 0.68
CA TYR A 185 43.57 -15.00 1.93
C TYR A 185 42.76 -15.58 3.10
N LEU A 186 41.44 -15.75 2.95
CA LEU A 186 40.59 -16.39 3.96
C LEU A 186 41.08 -17.79 4.33
N GLN A 187 41.51 -18.57 3.34
CA GLN A 187 42.08 -19.91 3.55
C GLN A 187 43.37 -19.88 4.37
N SER A 188 44.21 -18.85 4.19
CA SER A 188 45.45 -18.67 4.95
C SER A 188 45.22 -18.28 6.41
N GLN A 189 44.21 -17.42 6.67
CA GLN A 189 43.91 -16.89 8.00
C GLN A 189 43.02 -17.83 8.83
N LEU A 190 42.15 -18.61 8.18
CA LEU A 190 41.24 -19.54 8.82
C LEU A 190 41.21 -20.86 8.03
N THR A 191 42.19 -21.73 8.27
CA THR A 191 42.42 -22.96 7.48
C THR A 191 41.19 -23.87 7.37
N ASN A 192 40.33 -23.89 8.38
CA ASN A 192 39.10 -24.70 8.43
C ASN A 192 37.81 -23.88 8.33
N TRP A 193 37.81 -22.70 7.67
CA TRP A 193 36.62 -21.84 7.58
C TRP A 193 35.36 -22.55 7.01
N ARG A 194 35.56 -23.54 6.15
CA ARG A 194 34.47 -24.39 5.61
C ARG A 194 33.71 -25.14 6.70
N ALA A 195 34.37 -25.48 7.81
CA ALA A 195 33.74 -26.11 8.96
C ALA A 195 32.83 -25.14 9.74
N GLU A 196 32.97 -23.83 9.55
CA GLU A 196 32.11 -22.81 10.18
C GLU A 196 30.88 -22.45 9.34
N MET A 197 30.75 -22.98 8.12
CA MET A 197 29.60 -22.73 7.26
C MET A 197 28.33 -23.40 7.81
N PRO A 198 27.13 -22.79 7.61
CA PRO A 198 25.84 -23.31 8.10
C PRO A 198 25.34 -24.54 7.33
N LEU A 199 26.17 -25.11 6.46
CA LEU A 199 25.98 -26.42 5.84
C LEU A 199 27.33 -27.10 5.64
N LYS A 200 27.31 -28.42 5.44
CA LYS A 200 28.50 -29.21 5.15
C LYS A 200 29.02 -28.89 3.74
N VAL A 201 30.24 -28.36 3.63
CA VAL A 201 30.90 -28.01 2.35
C VAL A 201 31.92 -29.09 1.98
N GLU A 202 31.54 -30.00 1.08
CA GLU A 202 32.39 -31.09 0.58
C GLU A 202 32.16 -31.30 -0.93
N GLY A 203 33.17 -31.78 -1.66
CA GLY A 203 33.14 -31.96 -3.12
C GLY A 203 33.72 -30.77 -3.89
N GLU A 204 34.25 -31.02 -5.09
CA GLU A 204 34.97 -30.01 -5.89
C GLU A 204 34.04 -28.87 -6.31
N ARG A 205 32.83 -29.20 -6.80
CA ARG A 205 31.85 -28.20 -7.27
C ARG A 205 31.36 -27.28 -6.16
N MET A 206 31.07 -27.83 -4.98
CA MET A 206 30.60 -27.04 -3.84
C MET A 206 31.70 -26.10 -3.35
N ASN A 207 32.95 -26.57 -3.35
CA ASN A 207 34.12 -25.75 -3.03
C ASN A 207 34.30 -24.59 -4.03
N GLU A 208 34.22 -24.87 -5.33
CA GLU A 208 34.32 -23.85 -6.37
C GLU A 208 33.20 -22.81 -6.26
N PHE A 209 31.96 -23.26 -6.05
CA PHE A 209 30.80 -22.38 -5.85
C PHE A 209 31.00 -21.38 -4.71
N PHE A 210 31.41 -21.85 -3.53
CA PHE A 210 31.64 -20.97 -2.38
C PHE A 210 32.84 -20.05 -2.57
N ASN A 211 33.91 -20.52 -3.21
CA ASN A 211 35.05 -19.66 -3.55
C ASN A 211 34.60 -18.51 -4.47
N ASN A 212 33.84 -18.81 -5.52
CA ASN A 212 33.34 -17.79 -6.45
C ASN A 212 32.41 -16.80 -5.75
N ILE A 213 31.49 -17.27 -4.90
CA ILE A 213 30.59 -16.39 -4.14
C ILE A 213 31.35 -15.46 -3.19
N ILE A 214 32.33 -15.96 -2.44
CA ILE A 214 33.12 -15.13 -1.51
C ILE A 214 33.92 -14.09 -2.29
N SER A 215 34.52 -14.47 -3.42
CA SER A 215 35.22 -13.55 -4.32
C SER A 215 34.29 -12.46 -4.85
N ASP A 216 33.08 -12.82 -5.28
CA ASP A 216 32.11 -11.85 -5.77
C ASP A 216 31.61 -10.92 -4.67
N ILE A 217 31.23 -11.47 -3.51
CA ILE A 217 30.73 -10.72 -2.35
C ILE A 217 31.74 -9.70 -1.82
N SER A 218 33.03 -10.05 -1.82
CA SER A 218 34.10 -9.14 -1.42
C SER A 218 34.16 -7.87 -2.28
N LYS A 219 33.77 -7.96 -3.55
CA LYS A 219 33.78 -6.87 -4.54
C LYS A 219 32.47 -6.11 -4.60
N LEU A 220 31.40 -6.61 -3.98
CA LEU A 220 30.13 -5.90 -3.91
C LEU A 220 30.31 -4.65 -3.07
N LYS A 221 30.01 -3.49 -3.67
CA LYS A 221 29.93 -2.22 -2.97
C LYS A 221 28.60 -2.15 -2.23
N LYS A 222 28.62 -1.50 -1.07
CA LYS A 222 27.41 -1.13 -0.33
C LYS A 222 26.51 -0.28 -1.23
N THR A 223 25.22 -0.60 -1.27
CA THR A 223 24.23 0.24 -1.97
C THR A 223 23.91 1.43 -1.08
N GLU A 224 23.69 2.61 -1.66
CA GLU A 224 23.22 3.77 -0.89
C GLU A 224 21.88 3.47 -0.22
N SER A 225 21.64 4.16 0.90
CA SER A 225 20.80 3.77 2.02
C SER A 225 19.29 3.73 1.78
N LEU A 226 18.77 4.17 0.63
CA LEU A 226 17.32 4.21 0.44
C LEU A 226 16.72 2.87 -0.01
N ALA A 227 15.61 2.48 0.63
CA ALA A 227 14.81 1.29 0.33
C ALA A 227 14.21 1.28 -1.09
N PHE A 228 14.17 2.43 -1.76
CA PHE A 228 13.59 2.58 -3.09
C PHE A 228 14.52 2.10 -4.21
N VAL A 229 13.92 1.52 -5.24
CA VAL A 229 14.56 1.07 -6.48
C VAL A 229 14.06 1.92 -7.63
N PHE A 230 14.99 2.45 -8.42
CA PHE A 230 14.69 3.26 -9.59
C PHE A 230 15.04 2.49 -10.87
N ASP A 231 14.06 2.34 -11.76
CA ASP A 231 14.24 1.79 -13.10
C ASP A 231 13.96 2.87 -14.14
N THR A 232 14.88 3.09 -15.09
CA THR A 232 14.69 4.10 -16.14
C THR A 232 14.61 3.46 -17.51
N LEU A 233 13.57 3.80 -18.25
CA LEU A 233 13.29 3.34 -19.60
C LEU A 233 13.43 4.48 -20.61
N LEU A 234 14.02 4.19 -21.76
CA LEU A 234 14.01 5.07 -22.93
C LEU A 234 12.86 4.65 -23.85
N LYS A 235 11.81 5.48 -23.94
CA LYS A 235 10.66 5.25 -24.81
C LYS A 235 10.76 6.04 -26.11
N ASP A 236 10.30 5.40 -27.18
CA ASP A 236 10.11 5.98 -28.50
C ASP A 236 8.67 6.55 -28.53
N ASP A 237 8.52 7.84 -28.85
CA ASP A 237 7.23 8.53 -28.93
C ASP A 237 7.11 9.29 -30.26
N ILE A 238 5.90 9.68 -30.63
CA ILE A 238 5.58 10.36 -31.91
C ILE A 238 6.38 11.67 -32.06
N SER A 239 6.77 12.28 -30.93
CA SER A 239 7.51 13.55 -30.86
C SER A 239 9.03 13.40 -30.67
N GLY A 240 9.56 12.17 -30.53
CA GLY A 240 10.99 11.92 -30.24
C GLY A 240 11.19 10.87 -29.15
N PHE A 241 12.17 11.07 -28.25
CA PHE A 241 12.45 10.13 -27.16
C PHE A 241 12.09 10.69 -25.78
N THR A 242 11.59 9.84 -24.89
CA THR A 242 11.29 10.18 -23.50
C THR A 242 12.01 9.25 -22.53
N LEU A 243 12.49 9.80 -21.42
CA LEU A 243 13.07 9.04 -20.31
C LEU A 243 12.00 8.89 -19.23
N ASN A 244 11.52 7.67 -19.03
CA ASN A 244 10.53 7.37 -18.00
C ASN A 244 11.21 6.67 -16.83
N THR A 245 11.19 7.31 -15.67
CA THR A 245 11.71 6.74 -14.43
C THR A 245 10.58 6.17 -13.60
N PHE A 246 10.78 4.96 -13.10
CA PHE A 246 9.83 4.23 -12.26
C PHE A 246 10.45 4.02 -10.88
N LEU A 247 9.66 4.26 -9.84
CA LEU A 247 10.00 3.95 -8.46
C LEU A 247 9.30 2.66 -8.02
N SER A 248 10.08 1.74 -7.48
CA SER A 248 9.60 0.55 -6.77
C SER A 248 10.14 0.55 -5.35
N LEU A 249 9.40 -0.04 -4.43
CA LEU A 249 9.82 -0.38 -3.07
C LEU A 249 9.60 -1.89 -2.91
N PRO A 250 10.62 -2.70 -2.62
CA PRO A 250 10.40 -4.12 -2.33
C PRO A 250 9.55 -4.30 -1.06
N LYS A 251 8.81 -5.39 -0.97
CA LYS A 251 8.15 -5.76 0.29
C LYS A 251 9.18 -6.18 1.32
N GLY A 252 9.07 -5.69 2.55
CA GLY A 252 10.00 -6.12 3.60
C GLY A 252 9.94 -5.28 4.87
N ILE A 253 10.82 -5.63 5.80
CA ILE A 253 11.06 -4.88 7.03
C ILE A 253 12.36 -4.12 6.85
N TYR A 254 12.30 -2.82 7.10
CA TYR A 254 13.38 -1.89 6.85
C TYR A 254 13.73 -1.15 8.14
N SER A 255 14.98 -0.72 8.25
CA SER A 255 15.36 0.25 9.28
C SER A 255 14.76 1.61 8.96
N HIS A 256 14.59 2.48 9.96
CA HIS A 256 14.15 3.84 9.69
C HIS A 256 15.19 4.61 8.85
N GLU A 257 16.49 4.37 9.03
CA GLU A 257 17.53 5.01 8.20
C GLU A 257 17.46 4.57 6.73
N ALA A 258 16.85 3.41 6.45
CA ALA A 258 16.60 2.96 5.09
C ALA A 258 15.62 3.87 4.33
N PHE A 259 14.96 4.79 5.02
CA PHE A 259 14.11 5.82 4.44
C PHE A 259 14.67 7.23 4.64
N GLY A 260 15.92 7.36 5.09
CA GLY A 260 16.52 8.65 5.40
C GLY A 260 15.99 9.29 6.70
N LEU A 261 15.22 8.55 7.52
CA LEU A 261 14.69 9.05 8.79
C LEU A 261 15.74 9.00 9.90
N SER A 262 15.89 10.09 10.64
CA SER A 262 16.52 10.08 11.96
C SER A 262 15.67 9.33 12.99
N GLU A 263 16.28 8.93 14.10
CA GLU A 263 15.56 8.27 15.21
C GLU A 263 14.46 9.18 15.81
N GLU A 264 14.70 10.49 15.89
CA GLU A 264 13.74 11.46 16.38
C GLU A 264 12.52 11.61 15.44
N GLU A 265 12.76 11.65 14.13
CA GLU A 265 11.69 11.67 13.12
C GLU A 265 10.91 10.36 13.09
N PHE A 266 11.58 9.22 13.22
CA PHE A 266 10.93 7.91 13.33
C PHE A 266 10.05 7.82 14.58
N ASN A 267 10.51 8.35 15.71
CA ASN A 267 9.73 8.34 16.96
C ASN A 267 8.45 9.17 16.83
N LYS A 268 8.46 10.25 16.04
CA LYS A 268 7.27 11.06 15.71
C LYS A 268 6.30 10.34 14.76
N LEU A 269 6.71 9.27 14.07
CA LEU A 269 5.79 8.52 13.22
C LEU A 269 4.78 7.72 14.07
N PRO A 270 3.50 7.70 13.70
CA PRO A 270 2.49 6.89 14.38
C PRO A 270 2.63 5.40 14.03
N GLY A 271 1.86 4.54 14.72
CA GLY A 271 1.82 3.10 14.47
C GLY A 271 1.57 2.73 13.00
N TYR A 272 0.72 3.49 12.30
CA TYR A 272 0.46 3.30 10.87
C TYR A 272 0.54 4.64 10.13
N PHE A 273 1.22 4.64 8.98
CA PHE A 273 1.42 5.84 8.17
C PHE A 273 1.51 5.49 6.67
N CYS A 274 1.38 6.50 5.81
CA CYS A 274 1.49 6.35 4.36
C CYS A 274 2.66 7.18 3.85
N LEU A 275 3.39 6.66 2.88
CA LEU A 275 4.32 7.48 2.10
C LEU A 275 3.58 8.12 0.95
N THR A 276 3.75 9.43 0.82
CA THR A 276 3.10 10.25 -0.19
C THR A 276 4.19 10.96 -0.97
N LEU A 277 4.07 10.94 -2.30
CA LEU A 277 4.91 11.72 -3.19
C LEU A 277 4.07 12.84 -3.79
N GLU A 278 4.51 14.08 -3.68
CA GLU A 278 3.83 15.18 -4.35
C GLU A 278 4.18 15.18 -5.84
N ILE A 279 3.18 14.98 -6.69
CA ILE A 279 3.32 15.03 -8.15
C ILE A 279 2.44 16.16 -8.66
N ASP A 280 3.03 17.15 -9.34
CA ASP A 280 2.32 18.28 -9.93
C ASP A 280 1.41 19.04 -8.92
N GLY A 281 1.89 19.21 -7.68
CA GLY A 281 1.13 19.88 -6.62
C GLY A 281 0.07 19.01 -5.94
N LYS A 282 0.03 17.70 -6.26
CA LYS A 282 -0.96 16.76 -5.71
C LYS A 282 -0.28 15.63 -4.95
N PRO A 283 -0.66 15.39 -3.67
CA PRO A 283 -0.15 14.26 -2.92
C PRO A 283 -0.65 12.95 -3.56
N LYS A 284 0.29 12.13 -4.04
CA LYS A 284 0.03 10.80 -4.57
C LYS A 284 0.57 9.76 -3.59
N PRO A 285 -0.31 8.98 -2.94
CA PRO A 285 0.14 7.95 -2.02
C PRO A 285 0.81 6.81 -2.76
N LEU A 286 1.99 6.41 -2.28
CA LEU A 286 2.79 5.32 -2.86
C LEU A 286 2.43 3.98 -2.22
N THR A 287 2.55 3.88 -0.89
CA THR A 287 2.22 2.66 -0.14
C THR A 287 2.04 2.96 1.36
N GLY A 288 1.47 2.00 2.08
CA GLY A 288 1.24 2.07 3.53
C GLY A 288 2.32 1.32 4.30
N PHE A 289 2.60 1.81 5.51
CA PHE A 289 3.64 1.33 6.40
C PHE A 289 3.07 1.08 7.80
N ASN A 290 3.75 0.18 8.52
CA ASN A 290 3.48 -0.09 9.92
C ASN A 290 4.79 0.08 10.73
N LYS A 291 4.78 0.96 11.72
CA LYS A 291 5.87 1.17 12.67
C LYS A 291 5.96 -0.03 13.60
N GLN A 292 7.17 -0.56 13.76
CA GLN A 292 7.44 -1.64 14.70
C GLN A 292 8.15 -1.08 15.94
N ASN A 293 7.89 -1.66 17.10
CA ASN A 293 8.42 -1.20 18.39
C ASN A 293 9.96 -1.25 18.51
N ASN A 294 10.65 -1.87 17.55
CA ASN A 294 12.10 -2.07 17.53
C ASN A 294 12.85 -1.11 16.59
N GLY A 295 12.30 0.06 16.25
CA GLY A 295 12.95 0.99 15.32
C GLY A 295 12.78 0.61 13.84
N ARG A 296 11.88 -0.32 13.52
CA ARG A 296 11.70 -0.83 12.16
C ARG A 296 10.41 -0.34 11.53
N ILE A 297 10.40 -0.37 10.21
CA ILE A 297 9.27 -0.02 9.37
C ILE A 297 8.94 -1.23 8.50
N SER A 298 7.73 -1.76 8.65
CA SER A 298 7.20 -2.78 7.75
C SER A 298 6.58 -2.10 6.54
N ALA A 299 7.09 -2.41 5.35
CA ALA A 299 6.60 -1.89 4.09
C ALA A 299 5.98 -3.01 3.26
N ARG A 300 4.81 -2.73 2.69
CA ARG A 300 4.11 -3.64 1.76
C ARG A 300 4.84 -3.82 0.43
N GLY A 301 5.76 -2.91 0.13
CA GLY A 301 6.28 -2.69 -1.20
C GLY A 301 5.34 -1.85 -2.06
N ALA A 302 5.87 -1.36 -3.17
CA ALA A 302 5.21 -0.58 -4.20
C ALA A 302 5.89 -0.90 -5.51
N ASP A 303 5.16 -1.05 -6.61
CA ASP A 303 5.77 -1.47 -7.87
C ASP A 303 5.51 -0.48 -9.01
N LYS A 304 6.59 -0.08 -9.68
CA LYS A 304 6.63 0.68 -10.94
C LYS A 304 5.75 1.94 -10.94
N ILE A 305 5.90 2.77 -9.92
CA ILE A 305 5.26 4.08 -9.87
C ILE A 305 6.00 5.00 -10.84
N LEU A 306 5.32 5.40 -11.92
CA LEU A 306 5.87 6.38 -12.87
C LEU A 306 6.08 7.73 -12.17
N LEU A 307 7.32 8.21 -12.20
CA LEU A 307 7.70 9.51 -11.68
C LEU A 307 7.56 10.59 -12.77
N PRO A 308 7.38 11.86 -12.39
CA PRO A 308 7.32 12.98 -13.33
C PRO A 308 8.63 13.19 -14.09
N GLN A 309 8.58 13.85 -15.26
CA GLN A 309 9.76 13.98 -16.14
C GLN A 309 10.85 14.90 -15.56
N ASP A 310 10.46 15.84 -14.71
CA ASP A 310 11.32 16.78 -13.99
C ASP A 310 11.93 16.17 -12.71
N ILE A 311 11.81 14.84 -12.51
CA ILE A 311 12.33 14.12 -11.33
C ILE A 311 13.81 14.43 -11.01
N PHE A 312 14.59 14.77 -12.04
CA PHE A 312 16.01 15.05 -11.93
C PHE A 312 16.38 16.55 -11.92
N GLU A 313 15.39 17.44 -11.98
CA GLU A 313 15.60 18.89 -12.14
C GLU A 313 15.31 19.67 -10.86
N ARG A 314 14.67 19.03 -9.89
CA ARG A 314 14.36 19.57 -8.57
C ARG A 314 14.54 18.50 -7.51
N GLU A 315 14.66 18.94 -6.27
CA GLU A 315 14.57 18.05 -5.12
C GLU A 315 13.11 17.63 -4.90
N TRP A 316 12.92 16.41 -4.40
CA TRP A 316 11.59 15.83 -4.21
C TRP A 316 11.38 15.52 -2.75
N GLU A 317 10.23 15.90 -2.22
CA GLU A 317 9.90 15.65 -0.84
C GLU A 317 9.17 14.31 -0.71
N LEU A 318 9.66 13.46 0.21
CA LEU A 318 8.94 12.27 0.64
C LEU A 318 8.19 12.62 1.93
N THR A 319 6.87 12.63 1.84
CA THR A 319 6.03 12.98 2.98
C THR A 319 5.45 11.72 3.60
N PHE A 320 5.77 11.49 4.87
CA PHE A 320 5.14 10.48 5.70
C PHE A 320 3.91 11.10 6.35
N THR A 321 2.72 10.66 5.93
CA THR A 321 1.45 11.21 6.38
C THR A 321 0.69 10.23 7.25
N SER A 322 0.05 10.77 8.28
CA SER A 322 -1.00 10.15 9.07
C SER A 322 -2.09 11.19 9.37
N GLU A 323 -3.23 10.76 9.92
CA GLU A 323 -4.42 11.59 10.15
C GLU A 323 -4.16 12.92 10.86
N ASN A 324 -3.18 12.97 11.78
CA ASN A 324 -2.89 14.15 12.61
C ASN A 324 -1.42 14.60 12.56
N MET A 325 -0.57 13.96 11.74
CA MET A 325 0.85 14.31 11.65
C MET A 325 1.36 14.15 10.22
N GLU A 326 2.07 15.19 9.78
CA GLU A 326 2.85 15.19 8.56
C GLU A 326 4.32 15.24 8.97
N VAL A 327 5.01 14.10 8.89
CA VAL A 327 6.47 14.07 9.01
C VAL A 327 7.02 14.19 7.60
N ARG A 328 7.43 15.40 7.24
CA ARG A 328 8.13 15.66 5.98
C ARG A 328 9.58 15.24 6.15
N VAL A 329 10.03 14.34 5.29
CA VAL A 329 11.45 14.01 5.19
C VAL A 329 11.91 14.53 3.85
N GLU A 330 12.67 15.61 3.91
CA GLU A 330 13.39 16.11 2.75
C GLU A 330 14.43 15.04 2.36
N THR A 331 14.12 14.29 1.31
CA THR A 331 15.01 13.27 0.78
C THR A 331 15.40 13.67 -0.62
N GLU A 332 16.68 13.90 -0.87
CA GLU A 332 17.14 14.17 -2.23
C GLU A 332 17.04 12.90 -3.11
N LEU A 333 15.83 12.52 -3.55
CA LEU A 333 15.60 11.34 -4.40
C LEU A 333 16.46 11.36 -5.67
N ALA A 334 16.81 12.55 -6.16
CA ALA A 334 17.72 12.76 -7.28
C ALA A 334 19.15 12.23 -7.01
N LYS A 335 19.68 12.32 -5.78
CA LYS A 335 21.00 11.78 -5.41
C LYS A 335 21.08 10.26 -5.58
N TYR A 336 19.97 9.56 -5.38
CA TYR A 336 19.89 8.10 -5.46
C TYR A 336 19.59 7.60 -6.87
N SER A 337 19.31 8.51 -7.80
CA SER A 337 19.20 8.13 -9.18
C SER A 337 20.59 7.83 -9.75
N LYS A 338 20.77 6.64 -10.31
CA LYS A 338 22.04 6.20 -10.90
C LYS A 338 22.36 6.88 -12.24
N ILE A 339 21.71 7.99 -12.56
CA ILE A 339 21.75 8.67 -13.86
C ILE A 339 22.39 10.04 -13.67
N SER A 340 23.51 10.25 -14.36
CA SER A 340 24.14 11.56 -14.51
C SER A 340 23.97 12.02 -15.95
N PHE A 341 23.24 13.11 -16.20
CA PHE A 341 23.05 13.64 -17.55
C PHE A 341 24.32 14.25 -18.16
N ASN A 342 25.34 14.48 -17.33
CA ASN A 342 26.67 14.91 -17.75
C ASN A 342 27.54 13.75 -18.24
N GLU A 343 27.04 12.51 -18.18
CA GLU A 343 27.74 11.32 -18.66
C GLU A 343 26.97 10.64 -19.80
N PRO A 344 27.65 9.91 -20.72
CA PRO A 344 26.96 9.16 -21.75
C PRO A 344 26.20 7.96 -21.17
N LEU A 345 24.87 8.00 -21.24
CA LEU A 345 23.96 7.00 -20.69
C LEU A 345 23.71 5.87 -21.68
N ILE A 346 23.85 4.62 -21.25
CA ILE A 346 23.76 3.44 -22.11
C ILE A 346 22.48 2.66 -21.77
N PHE A 347 21.68 2.37 -22.81
CA PHE A 347 20.43 1.63 -22.73
C PHE A 347 20.50 0.35 -23.56
N VAL A 348 19.99 -0.74 -23.02
CA VAL A 348 19.93 -2.06 -23.66
C VAL A 348 18.51 -2.62 -23.60
N LYS A 349 18.16 -3.49 -24.53
CA LYS A 349 16.84 -4.13 -24.52
C LYS A 349 16.73 -5.18 -23.43
N ASP A 350 15.63 -5.16 -22.66
CA ASP A 350 15.27 -6.24 -21.75
C ASP A 350 14.50 -7.37 -22.44
N ILE A 351 14.06 -8.35 -21.64
CA ILE A 351 13.29 -9.53 -22.12
C ILE A 351 11.95 -9.12 -22.74
N LEU A 352 11.42 -7.94 -22.37
CA LEU A 352 10.16 -7.38 -22.84
C LEU A 352 10.37 -6.36 -23.99
N GLU A 353 11.56 -6.35 -24.61
CA GLU A 353 11.95 -5.45 -25.71
C GLU A 353 11.97 -3.94 -25.35
N ASN A 354 11.98 -3.59 -24.06
CA ASN A 354 12.09 -2.21 -23.60
C ASN A 354 13.57 -1.79 -23.49
N TRP A 355 13.90 -0.55 -23.87
CA TRP A 355 15.23 0.01 -23.67
C TRP A 355 15.41 0.44 -22.22
N VAL A 356 16.13 -0.37 -21.44
CA VAL A 356 16.37 -0.16 -20.00
C VAL A 356 17.78 0.40 -19.79
N TYR A 357 17.89 1.36 -18.88
CA TYR A 357 19.18 1.93 -18.48
C TYR A 357 20.11 0.85 -17.91
N LYS A 358 21.35 0.82 -18.41
CA LYS A 358 22.37 -0.16 -18.04
C LYS A 358 23.52 0.43 -17.21
N GLY A 359 23.85 1.69 -17.45
CA GLY A 359 24.94 2.42 -16.79
C GLY A 359 25.51 3.53 -17.69
N SER A 360 26.47 4.28 -17.16
CA SER A 360 27.24 5.29 -17.91
C SER A 360 28.52 4.70 -18.53
N ALA A 361 29.04 5.35 -19.57
CA ALA A 361 30.38 5.05 -20.09
C ALA A 361 31.49 5.48 -19.10
N PRO A 362 32.62 4.75 -19.00
CA PRO A 362 33.01 3.61 -19.82
C PRO A 362 32.40 2.29 -19.32
N LEU A 363 31.87 1.49 -20.24
CA LEU A 363 31.14 0.27 -19.88
C LEU A 363 31.41 -0.87 -20.86
N LYS A 364 31.61 -2.08 -20.31
CA LYS A 364 31.58 -3.32 -21.10
C LYS A 364 30.19 -3.93 -20.97
N ILE A 365 29.54 -4.18 -22.10
CA ILE A 365 28.22 -4.80 -22.14
C ILE A 365 28.24 -6.06 -23.00
N LYS A 366 27.38 -7.01 -22.64
CA LYS A 366 27.24 -8.27 -23.38
C LYS A 366 26.43 -8.05 -24.66
N GLU A 367 25.53 -7.08 -24.65
CA GLU A 367 24.65 -6.73 -25.75
C GLU A 367 25.47 -6.16 -26.93
N THR A 368 25.11 -6.50 -28.16
CA THR A 368 25.78 -6.01 -29.37
C THR A 368 25.12 -4.79 -29.97
N VAL A 369 24.00 -4.36 -29.39
CA VAL A 369 23.33 -3.13 -29.77
C VAL A 369 22.99 -2.42 -28.48
N CYS A 370 23.34 -1.14 -28.41
CA CYS A 370 22.87 -0.26 -27.36
C CYS A 370 22.41 1.06 -27.97
N ARG A 371 21.49 1.72 -27.27
CA ARG A 371 21.21 3.13 -27.48
C ARG A 371 22.00 3.93 -26.46
N ILE A 372 22.60 5.03 -26.91
CA ILE A 372 23.43 5.89 -26.07
C ILE A 372 22.83 7.29 -26.13
N VAL A 373 22.63 7.88 -24.96
CA VAL A 373 22.07 9.22 -24.82
C VAL A 373 23.15 10.11 -24.20
N PHE A 374 23.54 11.18 -24.88
CA PHE A 374 24.52 12.14 -24.38
C PHE A 374 24.31 13.53 -24.97
N ASP A 375 24.88 14.55 -24.32
CA ASP A 375 24.91 15.91 -24.84
C ASP A 375 26.06 16.07 -25.86
N GLU A 376 25.71 16.37 -27.10
CA GLU A 376 26.69 16.65 -28.17
C GLU A 376 27.50 17.93 -27.92
N SER A 377 27.09 18.79 -26.99
CA SER A 377 27.89 19.94 -26.55
C SER A 377 29.12 19.51 -25.75
N ILE A 378 29.02 18.41 -25.00
CA ILE A 378 30.06 17.88 -24.10
C ILE A 378 30.86 16.76 -24.78
N TYR A 379 30.17 15.81 -25.44
CA TYR A 379 30.81 14.63 -26.02
C TYR A 379 30.72 14.61 -27.54
N LYS A 380 31.71 13.98 -28.17
CA LYS A 380 31.73 13.70 -29.60
C LYS A 380 32.15 12.26 -29.85
N SER A 381 31.42 11.54 -30.69
CA SER A 381 31.83 10.23 -31.15
C SER A 381 32.99 10.32 -32.16
N LYS A 382 34.00 9.45 -32.02
CA LYS A 382 35.04 9.25 -33.05
C LYS A 382 34.51 8.52 -34.29
N SER A 383 33.50 7.68 -34.10
CA SER A 383 32.94 6.82 -35.15
C SER A 383 31.60 7.38 -35.65
N SER A 384 31.24 7.12 -36.91
CA SER A 384 29.91 7.46 -37.41
C SER A 384 28.85 6.57 -36.74
N ILE A 385 27.96 7.19 -35.96
CA ILE A 385 26.86 6.51 -35.27
C ILE A 385 25.52 7.04 -35.77
N GLN A 386 24.51 6.18 -35.82
CA GLN A 386 23.18 6.55 -36.30
C GLN A 386 22.50 7.42 -35.24
N ASN A 387 22.23 8.69 -35.57
CA ASN A 387 21.38 9.56 -34.77
C ASN A 387 19.91 9.18 -35.00
N LEU A 388 19.20 8.85 -33.92
CA LEU A 388 17.80 8.47 -33.96
C LEU A 388 16.86 9.65 -33.67
N GLY A 389 17.35 10.70 -33.01
CA GLY A 389 16.55 11.85 -32.59
C GLY A 389 17.07 12.45 -31.28
N LYS A 390 16.22 13.24 -30.63
CA LYS A 390 16.52 13.88 -29.35
C LYS A 390 15.50 13.51 -28.28
N THR A 391 15.94 13.60 -27.03
CA THR A 391 15.06 13.53 -25.87
C THR A 391 14.34 14.87 -25.65
N SER A 392 13.31 14.88 -24.80
CA SER A 392 12.67 16.12 -24.33
C SER A 392 13.66 17.11 -23.69
N LYS A 393 14.79 16.63 -23.15
CA LYS A 393 15.89 17.44 -22.60
C LYS A 393 16.95 17.84 -23.63
N LEU A 394 16.65 17.73 -24.93
CA LEU A 394 17.54 18.05 -26.05
C LEU A 394 18.83 17.19 -26.15
N LEU A 395 18.97 16.14 -25.32
CA LEU A 395 20.06 15.16 -25.43
C LEU A 395 19.86 14.31 -26.68
N SER A 396 20.94 14.05 -27.41
CA SER A 396 20.87 13.27 -28.65
C SER A 396 20.92 11.77 -28.35
N VAL A 397 20.05 11.03 -29.04
CA VAL A 397 19.92 9.58 -28.91
C VAL A 397 20.57 8.92 -30.12
N PHE A 398 21.58 8.11 -29.88
CA PHE A 398 22.30 7.38 -30.90
C PHE A 398 22.14 5.88 -30.73
N GLN A 399 22.29 5.12 -31.81
CA GLN A 399 22.39 3.67 -31.77
C GLN A 399 23.72 3.22 -32.36
N THR A 400 24.38 2.28 -31.68
CA THR A 400 25.60 1.65 -32.16
C THR A 400 25.49 0.13 -32.10
N VAL A 401 26.16 -0.52 -33.06
CA VAL A 401 26.30 -1.98 -33.17
C VAL A 401 27.77 -2.43 -33.12
N VAL A 402 28.69 -1.48 -32.92
CA VAL A 402 30.13 -1.68 -32.79
C VAL A 402 30.67 -0.99 -31.55
N ASP A 403 31.83 -1.41 -31.08
CA ASP A 403 32.56 -0.72 -30.00
C ASP A 403 32.68 0.78 -30.33
N LEU A 404 32.38 1.60 -29.33
CA LEU A 404 32.31 3.05 -29.49
C LEU A 404 33.34 3.74 -28.60
N GLU A 405 33.96 4.77 -29.14
CA GLU A 405 34.82 5.68 -28.39
C GLU A 405 34.23 7.10 -28.47
N LEU A 406 33.93 7.67 -27.32
CA LEU A 406 33.44 9.02 -27.11
C LEU A 406 34.58 9.87 -26.57
N ILE A 407 34.76 11.06 -27.14
CA ILE A 407 35.71 12.06 -26.63
C ILE A 407 34.92 13.13 -25.90
N GLU A 408 35.30 13.41 -24.67
CA GLU A 408 34.87 14.60 -23.94
C GLU A 408 35.61 15.83 -24.48
N LYS A 409 34.89 16.83 -24.97
CA LYS A 409 35.49 17.95 -25.72
C LYS A 409 36.40 18.85 -24.88
N GLU A 410 36.14 18.99 -23.58
CA GLU A 410 36.91 19.86 -22.70
C GLU A 410 38.22 19.20 -22.25
N SER A 411 38.13 18.02 -21.63
CA SER A 411 39.29 17.30 -21.09
C SER A 411 40.08 16.50 -22.14
N GLN A 412 39.49 16.30 -23.33
CA GLN A 412 39.96 15.36 -24.35
C GLN A 412 40.04 13.90 -23.84
N SER A 413 39.34 13.59 -22.74
CA SER A 413 39.27 12.24 -22.20
C SER A 413 38.48 11.31 -23.13
N SER A 414 38.88 10.04 -23.16
CA SER A 414 38.24 9.01 -24.00
C SER A 414 37.44 8.05 -23.13
N LEU A 415 36.15 7.95 -23.42
CA LEU A 415 35.22 7.01 -22.82
C LEU A 415 34.88 5.93 -23.85
N TRP A 416 34.98 4.67 -23.46
CA TRP A 416 34.75 3.55 -24.35
C TRP A 416 33.51 2.74 -23.95
N ILE A 417 32.84 2.22 -24.97
CA ILE A 417 31.73 1.28 -24.82
C ILE A 417 32.12 0.05 -25.63
N LYS A 418 32.37 -1.05 -24.92
CA LYS A 418 32.75 -2.32 -25.55
C LYS A 418 31.54 -3.24 -25.57
N LEU A 419 31.06 -3.52 -26.76
CA LEU A 419 29.97 -4.43 -27.02
C LEU A 419 30.50 -5.86 -27.08
N ALA A 420 29.61 -6.83 -27.04
CA ALA A 420 29.98 -8.21 -27.34
C ALA A 420 31.11 -8.78 -26.45
N GLN A 421 31.21 -8.35 -25.19
CA GLN A 421 32.13 -8.95 -24.21
C GLN A 421 31.33 -10.00 -23.41
N GLU A 422 31.66 -11.30 -23.53
CA GLU A 422 30.93 -12.39 -22.83
C GLU A 422 31.88 -13.29 -22.05
N ASN A 423 31.46 -13.71 -20.84
CA ASN A 423 31.80 -15.02 -20.28
C ASN A 423 30.68 -16.00 -20.69
N GLU A 424 31.09 -17.20 -21.08
CA GLU A 424 30.50 -18.16 -22.01
C GLU A 424 29.00 -18.52 -21.83
N HIS A 425 28.18 -18.22 -22.85
CA HIS A 425 27.37 -19.14 -23.68
C HIS A 425 26.34 -18.31 -24.47
N ILE A 426 26.75 -17.88 -25.68
CA ILE A 426 26.11 -16.83 -26.49
C ILE A 426 24.70 -17.16 -26.99
N LYS A 427 24.40 -18.43 -27.28
CA LYS A 427 23.09 -18.81 -27.83
C LYS A 427 22.30 -19.60 -26.80
N VAL A 428 21.17 -19.05 -26.36
CA VAL A 428 20.25 -19.70 -25.42
C VAL A 428 18.92 -19.96 -26.13
N LEU A 429 18.31 -21.09 -25.78
CA LEU A 429 16.97 -21.43 -26.23
C LEU A 429 15.98 -20.42 -25.67
N ASP A 430 15.31 -19.72 -26.56
CA ASP A 430 14.21 -18.81 -26.28
C ASP A 430 12.93 -19.39 -26.90
N PHE A 431 11.81 -19.19 -26.24
CA PHE A 431 10.54 -19.84 -26.56
C PHE A 431 9.51 -18.75 -26.82
N ALA A 432 9.03 -18.64 -28.06
CA ALA A 432 7.98 -17.69 -28.42
C ALA A 432 6.69 -18.42 -28.79
N GLN A 433 5.67 -18.29 -27.94
CA GLN A 433 4.28 -18.63 -28.24
C GLN A 433 3.35 -18.06 -27.15
N LYS A 434 2.07 -18.40 -27.21
CA LYS A 434 1.06 -18.05 -26.21
C LYS A 434 1.42 -18.69 -24.87
N PHE A 435 1.69 -17.85 -23.87
CA PHE A 435 1.81 -18.27 -22.48
C PHE A 435 0.43 -18.27 -21.83
N LEU A 436 0.27 -19.07 -20.78
CA LEU A 436 -0.78 -18.83 -19.82
C LEU A 436 -0.25 -17.79 -18.82
N PRO A 437 -0.73 -16.54 -18.83
CA PRO A 437 -1.98 -16.08 -19.43
C PRO A 437 -1.74 -15.26 -20.74
N GLU A 438 -2.69 -15.24 -21.69
CA GLU A 438 -2.54 -14.50 -22.97
C GLU A 438 -2.47 -12.97 -22.79
N SER A 439 -1.98 -12.20 -23.76
CA SER A 439 -1.98 -10.72 -23.66
C SER A 439 -3.42 -10.18 -23.49
N GLY A 440 -3.70 -9.44 -22.41
CA GLY A 440 -5.06 -8.96 -22.05
C GLY A 440 -5.91 -9.96 -21.24
N SER A 441 -5.30 -11.05 -20.77
CA SER A 441 -5.92 -11.99 -19.84
C SER A 441 -5.61 -11.63 -18.39
N PHE A 442 -6.21 -12.37 -17.46
CA PHE A 442 -6.23 -12.07 -16.04
C PHE A 442 -4.87 -11.72 -15.41
N ASP A 443 -4.74 -10.49 -14.89
CA ASP A 443 -3.50 -9.97 -14.27
C ASP A 443 -2.95 -10.87 -13.16
N TYR A 444 -3.84 -11.60 -12.48
CA TYR A 444 -3.50 -12.48 -11.38
C TYR A 444 -2.90 -13.84 -11.81
N LEU A 445 -2.96 -14.20 -13.09
CA LEU A 445 -2.38 -15.44 -13.62
C LEU A 445 -0.91 -15.28 -14.01
N VAL A 446 -0.29 -14.11 -13.77
CA VAL A 446 1.14 -13.86 -14.05
C VAL A 446 2.07 -14.90 -13.39
N GLY A 447 1.66 -15.49 -12.26
CA GLY A 447 2.39 -16.61 -11.64
C GLY A 447 2.50 -17.86 -12.52
N ASN A 448 1.64 -18.01 -13.52
CA ASN A 448 1.60 -19.15 -14.45
C ASN A 448 2.41 -18.92 -15.74
N LYS A 449 3.11 -17.77 -15.88
CA LYS A 449 3.80 -17.32 -17.11
C LYS A 449 4.83 -18.29 -17.72
N HIS A 450 5.14 -19.39 -17.03
CA HIS A 450 6.07 -20.43 -17.49
C HIS A 450 5.35 -21.64 -18.12
N ILE A 451 4.02 -21.58 -18.26
CA ILE A 451 3.18 -22.62 -18.88
C ILE A 451 2.85 -22.19 -20.31
N PHE A 452 3.10 -23.08 -21.27
CA PHE A 452 2.87 -22.83 -22.70
C PHE A 452 1.53 -23.40 -23.15
N LEU A 453 0.81 -22.65 -24.00
CA LEU A 453 -0.37 -23.12 -24.73
C LEU A 453 0.07 -23.62 -26.12
N GLY A 454 0.24 -24.93 -26.24
CA GLY A 454 0.85 -25.59 -27.40
C GLY A 454 2.39 -25.60 -27.35
N ILE A 455 3.00 -26.24 -28.35
CA ILE A 455 4.46 -26.37 -28.44
C ILE A 455 5.09 -25.05 -28.88
N PRO A 456 5.96 -24.44 -28.05
CA PRO A 456 6.49 -23.12 -28.35
C PRO A 456 7.35 -23.12 -29.61
N LYS A 457 7.30 -22.02 -30.37
CA LYS A 457 8.32 -21.80 -31.39
C LYS A 457 9.64 -21.56 -30.69
N ILE A 458 10.65 -22.34 -31.05
CA ILE A 458 11.97 -22.26 -30.42
C ILE A 458 12.88 -21.40 -31.28
N TYR A 459 13.55 -20.48 -30.62
CA TYR A 459 14.55 -19.61 -31.19
C TYR A 459 15.88 -19.86 -30.47
N LEU A 460 16.97 -19.76 -31.22
CA LEU A 460 18.28 -19.50 -30.64
C LEU A 460 18.36 -17.99 -30.46
N LEU A 461 18.05 -17.54 -29.25
CA LEU A 461 18.35 -16.18 -28.85
C LEU A 461 19.85 -16.10 -28.65
N ASN A 462 20.49 -15.37 -29.53
CA ASN A 462 21.83 -14.93 -29.28
C ASN A 462 21.76 -13.85 -28.18
N ARG A 463 22.01 -14.19 -26.92
CA ARG A 463 21.92 -13.27 -25.76
C ARG A 463 22.85 -12.08 -25.89
N LYS A 464 23.87 -12.22 -26.73
CA LYS A 464 24.83 -11.20 -27.09
C LYS A 464 24.27 -10.31 -28.21
N LEU A 465 23.76 -10.89 -29.31
CA LEU A 465 23.27 -10.15 -30.47
C LEU A 465 21.82 -9.63 -30.35
N GLY A 466 21.03 -10.16 -29.42
CA GLY A 466 19.57 -9.99 -29.38
C GLY A 466 18.85 -10.60 -30.58
N ILE A 467 19.58 -11.23 -31.51
CA ILE A 467 19.03 -11.84 -32.71
C ILE A 467 18.42 -13.19 -32.33
N LYS A 468 17.13 -13.34 -32.62
CA LYS A 468 16.41 -14.61 -32.56
C LYS A 468 16.52 -15.28 -33.91
N GLU A 469 17.37 -16.31 -33.99
CA GLU A 469 17.37 -17.21 -35.15
C GLU A 469 16.36 -18.32 -34.87
N PHE A 470 15.55 -18.70 -35.87
CA PHE A 470 14.73 -19.90 -35.72
C PHE A 470 15.63 -21.10 -35.40
N PHE A 471 15.28 -21.88 -34.38
CA PHE A 471 15.98 -23.11 -34.11
C PHE A 471 15.66 -24.12 -35.22
N THR A 472 16.64 -24.37 -36.09
CA THR A 472 16.53 -25.32 -37.22
C THR A 472 17.16 -26.68 -36.92
N GLY A 473 17.45 -26.96 -35.65
CA GLY A 473 18.07 -28.21 -35.20
C GLY A 473 17.04 -29.31 -34.95
N ILE A 474 17.51 -30.47 -34.45
CA ILE A 474 16.62 -31.58 -34.11
C ILE A 474 16.08 -31.36 -32.70
N ILE A 475 14.76 -31.41 -32.55
CA ILE A 475 14.09 -31.38 -31.24
C ILE A 475 13.62 -32.79 -30.93
N GLU A 476 14.10 -33.33 -29.82
CA GLU A 476 13.65 -34.61 -29.29
C GLU A 476 12.91 -34.40 -27.98
N VAL A 477 11.81 -35.12 -27.80
CA VAL A 477 11.09 -35.23 -26.53
C VAL A 477 11.43 -36.56 -25.87
N PHE A 478 11.64 -36.54 -24.56
CA PHE A 478 11.82 -37.76 -23.79
C PHE A 478 10.47 -38.43 -23.58
N SER A 479 10.28 -39.59 -24.19
CA SER A 479 9.05 -40.39 -24.07
C SER A 479 8.97 -41.13 -22.73
N ILE A 480 7.75 -41.55 -22.38
CA ILE A 480 7.40 -42.31 -21.17
C ILE A 480 8.14 -43.66 -21.11
N ASN A 481 8.52 -44.22 -22.26
CA ASN A 481 9.26 -45.48 -22.38
C ASN A 481 10.78 -45.31 -22.17
N ASN A 482 11.23 -44.18 -21.61
CA ASN A 482 12.64 -43.80 -21.42
C ASN A 482 13.46 -43.69 -22.73
N GLN A 483 12.82 -43.35 -23.84
CA GLN A 483 13.47 -43.18 -25.14
C GLN A 483 13.28 -41.77 -25.69
N TRP A 484 14.29 -41.22 -26.37
CA TRP A 484 14.18 -39.95 -27.08
C TRP A 484 13.54 -40.17 -28.45
N SER A 485 12.52 -39.39 -28.78
CA SER A 485 11.84 -39.42 -30.08
C SER A 485 11.65 -38.00 -30.63
N SER A 486 11.47 -37.87 -31.94
CA SER A 486 11.17 -36.58 -32.56
C SER A 486 9.88 -35.98 -31.99
N VAL A 487 9.85 -34.65 -31.81
CA VAL A 487 8.67 -33.93 -31.34
C VAL A 487 7.54 -33.98 -32.37
N ASN A 488 6.34 -34.37 -31.95
CA ASN A 488 5.09 -34.23 -32.69
C ASN A 488 4.25 -33.07 -32.10
N ASN A 489 3.20 -32.61 -32.79
CA ASN A 489 2.37 -31.49 -32.32
C ASN A 489 1.46 -31.84 -31.12
N ASP A 490 1.34 -33.13 -30.79
CA ASP A 490 0.44 -33.63 -29.74
C ASP A 490 1.13 -33.77 -28.37
N VAL A 491 2.36 -33.23 -28.21
CA VAL A 491 3.06 -33.29 -26.93
C VAL A 491 2.40 -32.37 -25.91
N ILE A 492 1.80 -32.98 -24.88
CA ILE A 492 1.15 -32.32 -23.76
C ILE A 492 1.77 -32.87 -22.45
N GLY A 493 1.81 -32.06 -21.39
CA GLY A 493 2.37 -32.45 -20.09
C GLY A 493 3.72 -31.79 -19.76
N SER A 494 4.36 -32.27 -18.70
CA SER A 494 5.66 -31.73 -18.22
C SER A 494 6.80 -32.55 -18.81
N ARG A 495 7.27 -32.17 -19.99
CA ARG A 495 8.19 -33.00 -20.78
C ARG A 495 9.60 -32.45 -20.84
N LYS A 496 10.57 -33.36 -20.78
CA LYS A 496 11.98 -33.04 -21.07
C LYS A 496 12.20 -32.99 -22.57
N PHE A 497 12.62 -31.83 -23.05
CA PHE A 497 13.04 -31.59 -24.42
C PHE A 497 14.54 -31.49 -24.47
N ARG A 498 15.12 -32.09 -25.51
CA ARG A 498 16.53 -31.96 -25.86
C ARG A 498 16.64 -31.35 -27.23
N PHE A 499 17.49 -30.35 -27.33
CA PHE A 499 17.71 -29.58 -28.55
C PHE A 499 19.10 -29.92 -29.06
N LYS A 500 19.18 -30.36 -30.31
CA LYS A 500 20.43 -30.69 -30.98
C LYS A 500 20.71 -29.75 -32.14
N ASP A 501 21.95 -29.32 -32.30
CA ASP A 501 22.36 -28.59 -33.50
C ASP A 501 22.28 -29.50 -34.76
N LYS A 502 22.59 -28.92 -35.93
CA LYS A 502 22.59 -29.65 -37.21
C LYS A 502 23.64 -30.77 -37.28
N ASN A 503 24.60 -30.78 -36.37
CA ASN A 503 25.67 -31.78 -36.28
C ASN A 503 25.33 -32.90 -35.26
N GLY A 504 24.17 -32.82 -34.60
CA GLY A 504 23.72 -33.80 -33.62
C GLY A 504 24.18 -33.54 -32.19
N ASN A 505 24.91 -32.44 -31.93
CA ASN A 505 25.37 -32.09 -30.59
C ASN A 505 24.23 -31.51 -29.75
N VAL A 506 24.12 -31.94 -28.50
CA VAL A 506 23.12 -31.43 -27.57
C VAL A 506 23.50 -30.02 -27.12
N ILE A 507 22.70 -29.04 -27.50
CA ILE A 507 22.91 -27.62 -27.15
C ILE A 507 22.12 -27.20 -25.91
N GLY A 508 21.15 -28.01 -25.47
CA GLY A 508 20.37 -27.73 -24.28
C GLY A 508 19.33 -28.80 -23.99
N VAL A 509 18.99 -28.94 -22.72
CA VAL A 509 17.87 -29.76 -22.24
C VAL A 509 16.99 -28.87 -21.37
N LYS A 510 15.68 -28.85 -21.63
CA LYS A 510 14.70 -28.07 -20.86
C LYS A 510 13.48 -28.91 -20.56
N THR A 511 12.96 -28.80 -19.35
CA THR A 511 11.61 -29.29 -19.04
C THR A 511 10.63 -28.16 -19.37
N LEU A 512 9.63 -28.45 -20.20
CA LEU A 512 8.57 -27.50 -20.56
C LEU A 512 7.23 -28.03 -20.06
N ASN A 513 6.40 -27.14 -19.53
CA ASN A 513 5.01 -27.43 -19.17
C ASN A 513 4.10 -26.99 -20.32
N ILE A 514 3.56 -27.95 -21.05
CA ILE A 514 2.76 -27.70 -22.26
C ILE A 514 1.32 -28.12 -22.00
N LEU A 515 0.41 -27.16 -22.10
CA LEU A 515 -1.03 -27.37 -22.16
C LEU A 515 -1.50 -27.40 -23.62
N PRO A 516 -2.67 -27.98 -23.92
CA PRO A 516 -3.30 -27.85 -25.23
C PRO A 516 -3.45 -26.39 -25.66
N SER A 517 -3.29 -26.10 -26.95
CA SER A 517 -3.36 -24.72 -27.47
C SER A 517 -4.74 -24.06 -27.32
N ASP A 518 -5.77 -24.87 -27.11
CA ASP A 518 -7.16 -24.45 -26.92
C ASP A 518 -7.58 -24.39 -25.44
N PHE A 519 -6.65 -24.67 -24.51
CA PHE A 519 -6.92 -24.72 -23.08
C PHE A 519 -7.36 -23.34 -22.54
N ARG A 520 -8.46 -23.31 -21.79
CA ARG A 520 -9.03 -22.08 -21.19
C ARG A 520 -9.40 -22.27 -19.73
N ILE A 521 -9.28 -21.18 -18.99
CA ILE A 521 -9.73 -21.06 -17.59
C ILE A 521 -10.82 -19.98 -17.55
N ILE A 522 -11.99 -20.33 -17.00
CA ILE A 522 -13.10 -19.41 -16.77
C ILE A 522 -13.36 -19.38 -15.26
N LEU A 523 -13.31 -18.18 -14.67
CA LEU A 523 -13.64 -17.98 -13.26
C LEU A 523 -15.05 -17.41 -13.13
N ASN A 524 -15.86 -18.00 -12.25
CA ASN A 524 -17.24 -17.59 -12.02
C ASN A 524 -17.49 -17.28 -10.54
N ASP A 525 -17.64 -15.99 -10.21
CA ASP A 525 -17.95 -15.50 -8.84
C ASP A 525 -19.31 -16.05 -8.36
N ASN A 526 -20.36 -15.88 -9.17
CA ASN A 526 -21.73 -16.23 -8.77
C ASN A 526 -21.90 -17.72 -8.45
N ALA A 527 -21.27 -18.59 -9.25
CA ALA A 527 -21.30 -20.02 -9.06
C ALA A 527 -20.15 -20.54 -8.18
N LYS A 528 -19.31 -19.65 -7.62
CA LYS A 528 -18.09 -19.96 -6.86
C LYS A 528 -17.31 -21.13 -7.46
N SER A 529 -17.04 -21.04 -8.77
CA SER A 529 -16.49 -22.16 -9.52
C SER A 529 -15.44 -21.74 -10.54
N ILE A 530 -14.55 -22.70 -10.82
CA ILE A 530 -13.51 -22.61 -11.85
C ILE A 530 -13.89 -23.62 -12.93
N GLU A 531 -13.99 -23.18 -14.18
CA GLU A 531 -14.25 -24.05 -15.33
C GLU A 531 -12.98 -24.13 -16.20
N LEU A 532 -12.53 -25.36 -16.43
CA LEU A 532 -11.39 -25.68 -17.27
C LEU A 532 -11.90 -26.33 -18.55
N LEU A 533 -11.46 -25.84 -19.71
CA LEU A 533 -11.96 -26.28 -21.02
C LEU A 533 -10.80 -26.61 -21.96
N THR A 534 -10.87 -27.76 -22.63
CA THR A 534 -10.00 -28.14 -23.76
C THR A 534 -10.59 -29.33 -24.52
N GLN A 535 -10.26 -29.50 -25.80
CA GLN A 535 -10.67 -30.64 -26.61
C GLN A 535 -9.93 -31.95 -26.22
N CYS A 536 -8.88 -31.88 -25.41
CA CYS A 536 -8.14 -33.04 -24.92
C CYS A 536 -8.72 -33.57 -23.62
N ASN A 537 -8.67 -34.89 -23.40
CA ASN A 537 -9.02 -35.47 -22.10
C ASN A 537 -7.95 -35.14 -21.05
N PHE A 538 -8.37 -34.73 -19.86
CA PHE A 538 -7.47 -34.44 -18.74
C PHE A 538 -8.10 -34.82 -17.40
N GLN A 539 -7.24 -34.95 -16.39
CA GLN A 539 -7.60 -35.15 -15.00
C GLN A 539 -7.10 -33.99 -14.16
N VAL A 540 -7.88 -33.59 -13.17
CA VAL A 540 -7.51 -32.55 -12.21
C VAL A 540 -7.19 -33.21 -10.88
N PHE A 541 -6.05 -32.87 -10.31
CA PHE A 541 -5.57 -33.31 -9.01
C PHE A 541 -5.66 -32.14 -8.05
N VAL A 542 -6.51 -32.30 -7.05
CA VAL A 542 -6.68 -31.30 -6.00
C VAL A 542 -5.86 -31.74 -4.79
N THR A 543 -4.92 -30.90 -4.35
CA THR A 543 -4.22 -31.12 -3.07
C THR A 543 -5.23 -31.02 -1.92
N LYS A 544 -5.20 -31.95 -0.95
CA LYS A 544 -6.16 -32.06 0.18
C LYS A 544 -6.42 -30.76 0.98
N ASN A 545 -5.59 -29.73 0.85
CA ASN A 545 -5.73 -28.45 1.54
C ASN A 545 -6.25 -27.30 0.64
N GLY A 546 -6.54 -27.56 -0.64
CA GLY A 546 -7.29 -26.69 -1.55
C GLY A 546 -8.70 -27.24 -1.70
N ILE A 547 -9.68 -26.58 -1.10
CA ILE A 547 -11.03 -27.08 -0.91
C ILE A 547 -11.76 -27.15 -2.24
N LEU A 548 -12.05 -28.35 -2.74
CA LEU A 548 -12.89 -28.57 -3.91
C LEU A 548 -13.71 -29.84 -3.66
N THR A 549 -15.04 -29.73 -3.70
CA THR A 549 -15.95 -30.81 -3.26
C THR A 549 -16.52 -31.64 -4.39
N ASP A 550 -16.68 -31.08 -5.59
CA ASP A 550 -17.23 -31.81 -6.74
C ASP A 550 -16.44 -31.56 -8.03
N LEU A 551 -15.87 -32.63 -8.56
CA LEU A 551 -15.30 -32.70 -9.90
C LEU A 551 -16.35 -33.28 -10.84
N ASN A 552 -17.08 -32.42 -11.55
CA ASN A 552 -17.92 -32.87 -12.66
C ASN A 552 -17.09 -32.85 -13.93
N SER A 553 -16.57 -34.03 -14.31
CA SER A 553 -15.80 -34.24 -15.53
C SER A 553 -16.70 -34.69 -16.66
N SER A 554 -16.79 -33.91 -17.73
CA SER A 554 -17.37 -34.34 -19.01
C SER A 554 -16.31 -34.26 -20.10
N GLY A 555 -15.37 -35.22 -20.12
CA GLY A 555 -14.33 -35.43 -21.15
C GLY A 555 -13.38 -34.24 -21.39
N ASN A 556 -13.94 -33.18 -21.97
CA ASN A 556 -13.30 -31.97 -22.46
C ASN A 556 -13.51 -30.75 -21.54
N SER A 557 -14.23 -30.92 -20.44
CA SER A 557 -14.41 -29.87 -19.43
C SER A 557 -14.40 -30.43 -18.02
N VAL A 558 -13.81 -29.67 -17.11
CA VAL A 558 -13.86 -29.94 -15.69
C VAL A 558 -14.34 -28.69 -14.99
N LYS A 559 -15.46 -28.81 -14.27
CA LYS A 559 -15.94 -27.79 -13.38
C LYS A 559 -15.51 -28.11 -11.96
N ILE A 560 -14.94 -27.12 -11.31
CA ILE A 560 -14.37 -27.17 -9.98
C ILE A 560 -15.22 -26.24 -9.11
N THR A 561 -15.98 -26.79 -8.17
CA THR A 561 -16.84 -26.01 -7.25
C THR A 561 -16.20 -25.90 -5.86
N ILE A 562 -16.24 -24.71 -5.27
CA ILE A 562 -15.63 -24.44 -3.96
C ILE A 562 -16.69 -24.54 -2.87
N ASP A 563 -16.41 -25.31 -1.83
CA ASP A 563 -17.31 -25.49 -0.68
C ASP A 563 -17.37 -24.22 0.19
N PRO A 564 -18.56 -23.65 0.43
CA PRO A 564 -18.73 -22.53 1.36
C PRO A 564 -18.26 -22.80 2.79
N ALA A 565 -18.26 -24.05 3.27
CA ALA A 565 -17.87 -24.41 4.63
C ALA A 565 -16.37 -24.26 4.90
N PHE A 566 -15.57 -24.12 3.84
CA PHE A 566 -14.14 -23.90 3.94
C PHE A 566 -13.70 -22.65 3.16
N ASP A 567 -14.61 -21.69 2.98
CA ASP A 567 -14.35 -20.37 2.40
C ASP A 567 -13.49 -19.53 3.38
N ASP A 568 -12.25 -19.98 3.57
CA ASP A 568 -11.24 -19.36 4.43
C ASP A 568 -10.65 -18.17 3.69
N ALA A 569 -10.91 -16.97 4.23
CA ALA A 569 -10.50 -15.72 3.64
C ALA A 569 -8.96 -15.60 3.53
N SER A 570 -8.18 -16.36 4.29
CA SER A 570 -6.72 -16.42 4.15
C SER A 570 -6.25 -17.03 2.81
N LYS A 571 -7.10 -17.81 2.11
CA LYS A 571 -6.79 -18.48 0.84
C LYS A 571 -7.30 -17.70 -0.37
N THR A 572 -6.62 -16.60 -0.66
CA THR A 572 -6.91 -15.71 -1.81
C THR A 572 -6.63 -16.34 -3.18
N PHE A 573 -5.85 -17.42 -3.21
CA PHE A 573 -5.52 -18.20 -4.41
C PHE A 573 -5.76 -19.70 -4.19
N ILE A 574 -6.16 -20.38 -5.26
CA ILE A 574 -6.36 -21.82 -5.36
C ILE A 574 -5.27 -22.39 -6.28
N ASN A 575 -4.57 -23.41 -5.80
CA ASN A 575 -3.64 -24.20 -6.59
C ASN A 575 -4.27 -25.56 -6.89
N PHE A 576 -4.19 -26.00 -8.13
CA PHE A 576 -4.58 -27.35 -8.54
C PHE A 576 -3.63 -27.89 -9.59
N GLY A 577 -3.48 -29.20 -9.61
CA GLY A 577 -2.69 -29.91 -10.60
C GLY A 577 -3.53 -30.38 -11.77
N ILE A 578 -3.02 -30.32 -12.99
CA ILE A 578 -3.63 -30.93 -14.18
C ILE A 578 -2.71 -32.03 -14.71
N SER A 579 -3.30 -33.16 -15.09
CA SER A 579 -2.60 -34.24 -15.76
C SER A 579 -3.34 -34.66 -17.03
N PHE A 580 -2.59 -34.93 -18.09
CA PHE A 580 -3.13 -35.47 -19.35
C PHE A 580 -2.80 -36.96 -19.52
N GLU A 581 -1.93 -37.52 -18.66
CA GLU A 581 -1.46 -38.91 -18.72
C GLU A 581 -1.01 -39.42 -17.33
N LYS A 582 -0.94 -40.73 -17.10
CA LYS A 582 -0.60 -41.29 -15.78
C LYS A 582 0.77 -40.83 -15.24
N GLY A 583 0.77 -39.95 -14.24
CA GLY A 583 1.91 -39.70 -13.35
C GLY A 583 2.54 -38.30 -13.40
N GLU A 584 2.25 -37.47 -14.41
CA GLU A 584 2.78 -36.10 -14.53
C GLU A 584 1.71 -35.05 -14.22
N ILE A 585 2.04 -34.03 -13.42
CA ILE A 585 1.09 -33.00 -12.97
C ILE A 585 1.67 -31.61 -13.26
N ILE A 586 0.89 -30.74 -13.92
CA ILE A 586 1.19 -29.33 -14.11
C ILE A 586 0.41 -28.53 -13.06
N ASP A 587 1.10 -27.81 -12.18
CA ASP A 587 0.46 -26.95 -11.19
C ASP A 587 -0.01 -25.63 -11.83
N ILE A 588 -1.27 -25.27 -11.57
CA ILE A 588 -1.87 -24.00 -12.00
C ILE A 588 -2.36 -23.25 -10.75
N LYS A 589 -2.04 -21.97 -10.68
CA LYS A 589 -2.48 -21.04 -9.63
C LYS A 589 -3.52 -20.07 -10.17
N VAL A 590 -4.71 -20.02 -9.57
CA VAL A 590 -5.79 -19.08 -9.92
C VAL A 590 -6.31 -18.39 -8.66
N PRO A 591 -6.89 -17.18 -8.72
CA PRO A 591 -7.51 -16.55 -7.56
C PRO A 591 -8.77 -17.30 -7.18
N ASN A 592 -9.13 -17.21 -5.90
CA ASN A 592 -10.34 -17.81 -5.41
C ASN A 592 -11.57 -16.99 -5.90
N PRO A 593 -12.44 -17.55 -6.75
CA PRO A 593 -13.60 -16.82 -7.29
C PRO A 593 -14.64 -16.48 -6.21
N SER A 594 -14.62 -17.11 -5.03
CA SER A 594 -15.48 -16.75 -3.89
C SER A 594 -15.22 -15.34 -3.37
N PHE A 595 -14.05 -14.76 -3.65
CA PHE A 595 -13.62 -13.48 -3.12
C PHE A 595 -13.36 -12.45 -4.23
N THR A 596 -14.43 -11.81 -4.70
CA THR A 596 -14.30 -10.60 -5.54
C THR A 596 -13.91 -9.35 -4.75
N GLU A 597 -14.05 -9.39 -3.42
CA GLU A 597 -13.79 -8.28 -2.49
C GLU A 597 -13.19 -8.83 -1.21
N ILE A 598 -12.09 -8.24 -0.76
CA ILE A 598 -11.40 -8.67 0.46
C ILE A 598 -10.82 -7.46 1.18
N PHE A 599 -11.12 -7.32 2.46
CA PHE A 599 -10.41 -6.40 3.36
C PHE A 599 -9.07 -7.01 3.79
N VAL A 600 -8.00 -6.23 3.66
CA VAL A 600 -6.63 -6.70 3.84
C VAL A 600 -5.79 -5.63 4.54
N ASN A 601 -4.93 -6.07 5.46
CA ASN A 601 -4.06 -5.20 6.24
C ASN A 601 -2.79 -4.79 5.46
N ALA A 602 -1.89 -4.08 6.15
CA ALA A 602 -0.62 -3.60 5.59
C ALA A 602 0.25 -4.76 5.06
N GLU A 603 0.25 -5.91 5.73
CA GLU A 603 1.00 -7.11 5.32
C GLU A 603 0.38 -7.85 4.13
N GLY A 604 -0.89 -7.56 3.80
CA GLY A 604 -1.68 -8.26 2.78
C GLY A 604 -2.38 -9.51 3.28
N LYS A 605 -2.40 -9.72 4.59
CA LYS A 605 -3.25 -10.73 5.21
C LYS A 605 -4.68 -10.24 5.24
N VAL A 606 -5.61 -11.18 5.08
CA VAL A 606 -7.03 -10.88 5.16
C VAL A 606 -7.39 -10.52 6.59
N VAL A 607 -8.23 -9.51 6.70
CA VAL A 607 -8.65 -8.95 7.97
C VAL A 607 -9.87 -9.74 8.43
N GLU A 608 -9.66 -10.58 9.45
CA GLU A 608 -10.73 -11.38 10.07
C GLU A 608 -11.57 -10.55 11.06
N ARG A 609 -10.97 -9.52 11.67
CA ARG A 609 -11.68 -8.60 12.57
C ARG A 609 -12.63 -7.70 11.77
N SER A 610 -13.85 -7.52 12.27
CA SER A 610 -14.87 -6.69 11.62
C SER A 610 -14.86 -5.22 12.10
N SER A 611 -14.01 -4.84 13.06
CA SER A 611 -14.01 -3.48 13.65
C SER A 611 -12.60 -2.95 13.91
N PHE A 612 -12.34 -1.71 13.51
CA PHE A 612 -11.09 -0.97 13.71
C PHE A 612 -11.38 0.45 14.15
N SER A 613 -10.44 1.11 14.80
CA SER A 613 -10.49 2.56 15.00
C SER A 613 -10.10 3.31 13.73
N LEU A 614 -10.51 4.57 13.66
CA LEU A 614 -10.15 5.47 12.58
C LEU A 614 -8.62 5.66 12.48
N SER A 615 -7.92 5.77 13.61
CA SER A 615 -6.44 5.84 13.63
C SER A 615 -5.76 4.61 13.00
N ARG A 616 -6.40 3.43 13.09
CA ARG A 616 -5.93 2.17 12.51
C ARG A 616 -6.44 1.92 11.08
N ILE A 617 -7.13 2.89 10.47
CA ILE A 617 -7.58 2.77 9.07
C ILE A 617 -6.40 2.80 8.09
N HIS A 618 -5.29 3.43 8.51
CA HIS A 618 -4.04 3.44 7.76
C HIS A 618 -3.46 2.01 7.68
N GLY A 619 -3.16 1.56 6.47
CA GLY A 619 -2.73 0.17 6.22
C GLY A 619 -3.88 -0.80 5.90
N LEU A 620 -5.13 -0.45 6.20
CA LEU A 620 -6.29 -1.21 5.71
C LEU A 620 -6.61 -0.83 4.26
N SER A 621 -7.05 -1.83 3.50
CA SER A 621 -7.40 -1.66 2.10
C SER A 621 -8.39 -2.72 1.65
N ILE A 622 -9.12 -2.42 0.59
CA ILE A 622 -9.99 -3.38 -0.09
C ILE A 622 -9.32 -3.81 -1.39
N THR A 623 -9.19 -5.11 -1.60
CA THR A 623 -8.79 -5.67 -2.89
C THR A 623 -10.03 -6.09 -3.67
N ASN A 624 -10.17 -5.56 -4.88
CA ASN A 624 -11.28 -5.81 -5.78
C ASN A 624 -10.84 -6.60 -6.99
N ASN A 625 -11.31 -7.84 -7.12
CA ASN A 625 -11.03 -8.66 -8.29
C ASN A 625 -12.19 -8.56 -9.29
N ASN A 626 -11.86 -8.31 -10.56
CA ASN A 626 -12.81 -8.34 -11.67
C ASN A 626 -12.50 -9.55 -12.56
N PHE A 627 -13.38 -10.56 -12.51
CA PHE A 627 -13.24 -11.77 -13.33
C PHE A 627 -13.92 -11.65 -14.70
N ASN A 628 -14.55 -10.51 -15.00
CA ASN A 628 -15.30 -10.31 -16.24
C ASN A 628 -14.44 -9.63 -17.32
N GLY A 629 -14.80 -9.88 -18.59
CA GLY A 629 -14.13 -9.29 -19.75
C GLY A 629 -14.49 -7.84 -20.05
N VAL A 630 -15.19 -7.18 -19.13
CA VAL A 630 -15.54 -5.76 -19.19
C VAL A 630 -15.18 -5.11 -17.86
N ALA A 631 -14.85 -3.83 -17.89
CA ALA A 631 -14.64 -3.07 -16.66
C ALA A 631 -15.92 -3.12 -15.82
N THR A 632 -15.76 -3.37 -14.52
CA THR A 632 -16.87 -3.43 -13.57
C THR A 632 -16.84 -2.23 -12.65
N LYS A 633 -18.03 -1.72 -12.37
CA LYS A 633 -18.25 -0.65 -11.40
C LYS A 633 -18.69 -1.27 -10.08
N LYS A 634 -18.06 -0.84 -8.99
CA LYS A 634 -18.40 -1.23 -7.62
C LYS A 634 -18.82 -0.01 -6.82
N ILE A 635 -19.85 -0.18 -6.00
CA ILE A 635 -20.39 0.87 -5.13
C ILE A 635 -20.17 0.44 -3.68
N TYR A 636 -19.46 1.28 -2.94
CA TYR A 636 -19.28 1.16 -1.51
C TYR A 636 -20.19 2.13 -0.77
N LYS A 637 -20.80 1.64 0.29
CA LYS A 637 -21.64 2.38 1.21
C LYS A 637 -20.87 2.57 2.51
N LEU A 638 -20.66 3.83 2.87
CA LEU A 638 -20.17 4.24 4.18
C LEU A 638 -21.39 4.67 4.97
N LYS A 639 -21.86 3.81 5.86
CA LYS A 639 -23.11 4.02 6.60
C LYS A 639 -22.81 4.26 8.07
N LEU A 640 -23.35 5.34 8.62
CA LEU A 640 -23.27 5.59 10.05
C LEU A 640 -24.15 4.58 10.79
N TYR A 641 -23.63 4.03 11.88
CA TYR A 641 -24.31 3.13 12.79
C TYR A 641 -24.22 3.71 14.20
N ASP A 642 -25.37 4.11 14.72
CA ASP A 642 -25.52 4.64 16.07
C ASP A 642 -26.61 3.84 16.80
N ILE A 643 -26.22 3.18 17.89
CA ILE A 643 -27.13 2.33 18.68
C ILE A 643 -28.20 3.13 19.42
N HIS A 644 -28.00 4.45 19.59
CA HIS A 644 -28.91 5.34 20.32
C HIS A 644 -29.70 6.28 19.40
N ASP A 645 -29.36 6.32 18.11
CA ASP A 645 -29.98 7.21 17.12
C ASP A 645 -30.26 6.44 15.81
N GLN A 646 -31.51 5.98 15.66
CA GLN A 646 -31.96 5.24 14.49
C GLN A 646 -32.03 6.12 13.24
N ASP A 647 -32.29 7.43 13.40
CA ASP A 647 -32.37 8.39 12.29
C ASP A 647 -30.96 8.73 11.77
N ALA A 648 -29.99 8.92 12.67
CA ALA A 648 -28.58 9.04 12.29
C ALA A 648 -28.06 7.78 11.60
N SER A 649 -28.58 6.61 11.96
CA SER A 649 -28.27 5.33 11.31
C SER A 649 -28.83 5.21 9.87
N ALA A 650 -29.58 6.20 9.37
CA ALA A 650 -29.98 6.28 7.96
C ALA A 650 -28.93 6.97 7.07
N LEU A 651 -27.94 7.66 7.64
CA LEU A 651 -26.97 8.46 6.92
C LEU A 651 -25.93 7.57 6.21
N GLU A 652 -25.80 7.77 4.89
CA GLU A 652 -24.94 6.98 4.01
C GLU A 652 -24.20 7.89 3.01
N ILE A 653 -22.92 7.63 2.83
CA ILE A 653 -22.11 8.18 1.73
C ILE A 653 -21.77 7.05 0.76
N ARG A 654 -21.96 7.28 -0.54
CA ARG A 654 -21.61 6.30 -1.58
C ARG A 654 -20.27 6.65 -2.25
N LYS A 655 -19.45 5.63 -2.48
CA LYS A 655 -18.17 5.72 -3.19
C LYS A 655 -18.14 4.75 -4.36
N GLU A 656 -17.72 5.24 -5.53
CA GLU A 656 -17.67 4.46 -6.75
C GLU A 656 -16.24 4.08 -7.12
N VAL A 657 -16.05 2.83 -7.53
CA VAL A 657 -14.75 2.32 -7.92
C VAL A 657 -14.88 1.53 -9.21
N TRP A 658 -14.13 1.95 -10.23
CA TRP A 658 -13.96 1.19 -11.46
C TRP A 658 -12.79 0.23 -11.36
N VAL A 659 -13.00 -1.01 -11.78
CA VAL A 659 -12.01 -2.09 -11.85
C VAL A 659 -11.98 -2.60 -13.29
N ASP A 660 -10.82 -2.54 -13.94
CA ASP A 660 -10.68 -2.89 -15.35
C ASP A 660 -11.00 -4.38 -15.60
N ALA A 661 -11.32 -4.71 -16.85
CA ALA A 661 -11.58 -6.09 -17.25
C ALA A 661 -10.43 -7.00 -16.86
N PHE A 662 -10.74 -8.16 -16.28
CA PHE A 662 -9.75 -9.18 -15.91
C PHE A 662 -8.62 -8.68 -14.99
N SER A 663 -8.85 -7.62 -14.22
CA SER A 663 -7.83 -7.00 -13.35
C SER A 663 -8.17 -7.12 -11.86
N SER A 664 -7.20 -6.75 -11.02
CA SER A 664 -7.43 -6.51 -9.59
C SER A 664 -7.06 -5.08 -9.23
N LYS A 665 -7.93 -4.41 -8.47
CA LYS A 665 -7.70 -3.04 -7.99
C LYS A 665 -7.72 -3.00 -6.48
N ARG A 666 -6.65 -2.47 -5.91
CA ARG A 666 -6.55 -2.23 -4.47
C ARG A 666 -6.90 -0.80 -4.12
N LEU A 667 -7.71 -0.62 -3.08
CA LEU A 667 -8.17 0.66 -2.58
C LEU A 667 -7.75 0.82 -1.12
N PRO A 668 -6.82 1.74 -0.81
CA PRO A 668 -6.53 2.09 0.58
C PRO A 668 -7.73 2.75 1.25
N LEU A 669 -8.12 2.29 2.44
CA LEU A 669 -9.33 2.79 3.12
C LEU A 669 -9.16 4.19 3.71
N TYR A 670 -7.94 4.61 4.07
CA TYR A 670 -7.69 5.97 4.56
C TYR A 670 -8.07 7.06 3.53
N GLN A 671 -8.17 6.72 2.24
CA GLN A 671 -8.69 7.65 1.22
C GLN A 671 -10.12 8.10 1.51
N TRP A 672 -10.84 7.39 2.39
CA TRP A 672 -12.20 7.71 2.81
C TRP A 672 -12.30 8.33 4.21
N THR A 673 -11.17 8.61 4.88
CA THR A 673 -11.11 9.23 6.22
C THR A 673 -11.96 10.50 6.30
N GLN A 674 -11.87 11.39 5.31
CA GLN A 674 -12.63 12.63 5.30
C GLN A 674 -14.14 12.36 5.36
N GLN A 675 -14.64 11.39 4.58
CA GLN A 675 -16.07 11.06 4.57
C GLN A 675 -16.52 10.33 5.83
N ILE A 676 -15.65 9.50 6.40
CA ILE A 676 -15.90 8.86 7.69
C ILE A 676 -16.03 9.93 8.79
N ASN A 677 -15.12 10.91 8.82
CA ASN A 677 -15.18 12.06 9.73
C ASN A 677 -16.44 12.91 9.53
N GLN A 678 -16.89 13.10 8.29
CA GLN A 678 -18.15 13.80 8.01
C GLN A 678 -19.39 13.07 8.56
N LEU A 679 -19.42 11.74 8.50
CA LEU A 679 -20.49 10.94 9.12
C LEU A 679 -20.43 11.04 10.65
N PHE A 680 -19.22 10.93 11.19
CA PHE A 680 -18.96 11.07 12.62
C PHE A 680 -19.30 12.45 13.20
N ALA A 681 -19.27 13.51 12.37
CA ALA A 681 -19.68 14.85 12.75
C ALA A 681 -21.19 15.01 13.00
N LEU A 682 -22.00 14.08 12.50
CA LEU A 682 -23.46 14.15 12.56
C LEU A 682 -24.07 13.41 13.74
N THR A 683 -23.26 12.61 14.42
CA THR A 683 -23.66 11.91 15.64
C THR A 683 -22.97 12.55 16.83
N SER A 684 -23.76 12.73 17.90
CA SER A 684 -23.27 13.14 19.20
C SER A 684 -22.72 11.96 20.02
N ASN A 685 -22.94 10.73 19.57
CA ASN A 685 -22.50 9.50 20.21
C ASN A 685 -21.03 9.21 19.88
N THR A 686 -20.20 9.16 20.91
CA THR A 686 -18.77 8.83 20.80
C THR A 686 -18.52 7.37 20.44
N ARG A 687 -19.52 6.49 20.62
CA ARG A 687 -19.48 5.06 20.30
C ARG A 687 -20.07 4.71 18.94
N ALA A 688 -20.51 5.70 18.18
CA ALA A 688 -20.97 5.46 16.82
C ALA A 688 -19.87 4.84 15.97
N LYS A 689 -20.28 4.06 14.97
CA LYS A 689 -19.38 3.39 14.02
C LYS A 689 -19.77 3.75 12.61
N VAL A 690 -18.82 3.79 11.70
CA VAL A 690 -19.07 3.85 10.26
C VAL A 690 -18.81 2.48 9.67
N ARG A 691 -19.87 1.87 9.13
CA ARG A 691 -19.79 0.60 8.43
C ARG A 691 -19.48 0.84 6.96
N ILE A 692 -18.35 0.30 6.50
CA ILE A 692 -17.93 0.27 5.12
C ILE A 692 -18.35 -1.08 4.53
N SER A 693 -19.30 -1.07 3.60
CA SER A 693 -19.78 -2.28 2.94
C SER A 693 -19.90 -2.07 1.44
N SER A 694 -19.81 -3.13 0.66
CA SER A 694 -20.25 -3.09 -0.74
C SER A 694 -21.74 -3.40 -0.85
N GLU A 695 -22.21 -3.69 -2.06
CA GLU A 695 -23.57 -4.18 -2.29
C GLU A 695 -23.82 -5.59 -1.70
N LYS A 696 -22.76 -6.34 -1.35
CA LYS A 696 -22.87 -7.66 -0.70
C LYS A 696 -23.09 -7.47 0.82
N PRO A 697 -24.22 -7.89 1.40
CA PRO A 697 -24.63 -7.49 2.77
C PRO A 697 -23.81 -8.07 3.92
N HIS A 698 -23.02 -9.13 3.69
CA HIS A 698 -22.26 -9.83 4.74
C HIS A 698 -20.75 -9.55 4.74
N HIS A 699 -20.27 -8.66 3.87
CA HIS A 699 -18.85 -8.28 3.82
C HIS A 699 -18.71 -6.79 4.15
N PHE A 700 -18.44 -6.50 5.42
CA PHE A 700 -18.29 -5.13 5.89
C PHE A 700 -17.16 -5.00 6.89
N LEU A 701 -16.65 -3.78 7.01
CA LEU A 701 -15.68 -3.37 8.01
C LEU A 701 -16.25 -2.17 8.77
N GLU A 702 -16.22 -2.21 10.09
CA GLU A 702 -16.64 -1.11 10.96
C GLU A 702 -15.44 -0.28 11.36
N ILE A 703 -15.60 1.03 11.30
CA ILE A 703 -14.64 2.01 11.79
C ILE A 703 -15.26 2.72 12.99
N SER A 704 -14.60 2.70 14.15
CA SER A 704 -14.94 3.48 15.35
C SER A 704 -14.08 4.74 15.45
N LYS A 705 -14.52 5.73 16.23
CA LYS A 705 -13.71 6.93 16.51
C LYS A 705 -12.46 6.61 17.36
N TYR A 706 -12.57 5.64 18.27
CA TYR A 706 -11.55 5.31 19.28
C TYR A 706 -11.19 3.82 19.23
N ASP A 707 -10.01 3.46 19.77
CA ASP A 707 -9.52 2.07 19.82
C ASP A 707 -10.30 1.23 20.83
N PHE A 708 -10.55 1.76 22.03
CA PHE A 708 -11.19 1.01 23.11
C PHE A 708 -12.29 1.78 23.82
N ASP A 709 -13.25 1.03 24.37
CA ASP A 709 -14.26 1.54 25.28
C ASP A 709 -13.73 1.58 26.72
N LEU A 710 -13.88 2.74 27.38
CA LEU A 710 -13.54 2.91 28.79
C LEU A 710 -14.78 2.60 29.67
N GLY A 711 -14.69 1.50 30.42
CA GLY A 711 -15.67 1.06 31.41
C GLY A 711 -15.45 1.74 32.76
N TYR A 712 -16.54 1.96 33.49
CA TYR A 712 -16.50 2.42 34.89
C TYR A 712 -17.53 1.64 35.70
N ASP A 713 -17.09 1.03 36.78
CA ASP A 713 -17.95 0.40 37.78
C ASP A 713 -18.16 1.38 38.94
N GLY A 714 -19.37 1.93 39.05
CA GLY A 714 -19.73 2.89 40.10
C GLY A 714 -19.82 2.31 41.50
N ILE A 715 -19.82 0.98 41.66
CA ILE A 715 -19.83 0.33 42.98
C ILE A 715 -18.41 0.18 43.50
N THR A 716 -17.49 -0.32 42.66
CA THR A 716 -16.10 -0.55 43.04
C THR A 716 -15.22 0.68 42.86
N GLY A 717 -15.68 1.68 42.10
CA GLY A 717 -14.90 2.86 41.74
C GLY A 717 -13.82 2.55 40.70
N GLN A 718 -13.94 1.45 39.96
CA GLN A 718 -12.90 0.95 39.07
C GLN A 718 -13.15 1.37 37.61
N LEU A 719 -12.12 1.97 36.99
CA LEU A 719 -12.01 2.10 35.53
C LEU A 719 -11.40 0.84 34.94
N PHE A 720 -11.93 0.40 33.79
CA PHE A 720 -11.44 -0.80 33.12
C PHE A 720 -11.55 -0.73 31.58
N ILE A 721 -10.65 -1.42 30.89
CA ILE A 721 -10.76 -1.71 29.46
C ILE A 721 -10.76 -3.23 29.29
N ASN A 722 -11.75 -3.76 28.58
CA ASN A 722 -11.90 -5.20 28.35
C ASN A 722 -11.38 -5.58 26.96
N ASP A 723 -10.06 -5.69 26.80
CA ASP A 723 -9.44 -6.19 25.56
C ASP A 723 -8.13 -6.97 25.85
N TYR A 724 -7.84 -7.99 25.05
CA TYR A 724 -6.66 -8.85 25.22
C TYR A 724 -5.38 -8.24 24.62
N ASP A 725 -5.51 -7.29 23.71
CA ASP A 725 -4.39 -6.63 23.03
C ASP A 725 -3.91 -5.34 23.73
N LEU A 726 -4.26 -5.14 25.00
CA LEU A 726 -3.86 -3.94 25.76
C LEU A 726 -2.37 -3.97 26.13
N PRO A 727 -1.67 -2.82 26.08
CA PRO A 727 -0.36 -2.69 26.69
C PRO A 727 -0.43 -2.92 28.21
N GLN A 728 0.71 -3.26 28.80
CA GLN A 728 0.81 -3.50 30.24
C GLN A 728 0.50 -2.25 31.08
N GLU A 729 0.88 -1.07 30.58
CA GLU A 729 0.68 0.22 31.22
C GLU A 729 0.09 1.21 30.20
N LEU A 730 -0.95 1.94 30.62
CA LEU A 730 -1.60 2.97 29.82
C LEU A 730 -1.84 4.21 30.69
N THR A 731 -1.45 5.38 30.19
CA THR A 731 -1.69 6.66 30.89
C THR A 731 -2.89 7.39 30.32
N LEU A 732 -3.82 7.80 31.17
CA LEU A 732 -4.94 8.68 30.84
C LEU A 732 -4.79 10.03 31.53
N TRP A 733 -5.42 11.07 30.99
CA TRP A 733 -5.54 12.37 31.62
C TRP A 733 -6.96 12.61 32.10
N ALA A 734 -7.07 13.42 33.15
CA ALA A 734 -8.34 13.79 33.75
C ALA A 734 -8.36 15.26 34.19
N PHE A 735 -9.47 15.96 33.96
CA PHE A 735 -9.71 17.30 34.52
C PHE A 735 -11.16 17.46 34.95
N ARG A 736 -11.43 18.49 35.76
CA ARG A 736 -12.77 18.78 36.30
C ARG A 736 -13.60 19.64 35.35
N LEU A 737 -14.86 19.26 35.15
CA LEU A 737 -15.86 19.99 34.35
C LEU A 737 -16.68 20.98 35.19
N ASP A 738 -16.68 20.85 36.52
CA ASP A 738 -17.47 21.64 37.45
C ASP A 738 -16.71 22.84 38.05
N GLN A 739 -15.65 23.28 37.37
CA GLN A 739 -14.88 24.50 37.67
C GLN A 739 -14.34 25.13 36.38
N ILE A 740 -13.81 26.36 36.47
CA ILE A 740 -13.12 27.01 35.34
C ILE A 740 -11.92 26.14 34.92
N PHE A 741 -11.79 25.87 33.63
CA PHE A 741 -10.71 25.05 33.13
C PHE A 741 -9.34 25.72 33.32
N ASN A 742 -8.35 24.95 33.77
CA ASN A 742 -6.96 25.35 33.86
C ASN A 742 -6.06 24.14 33.52
N PRO A 743 -5.19 24.22 32.49
CA PRO A 743 -4.30 23.12 32.10
C PRO A 743 -3.42 22.59 33.25
N GLN A 744 -3.08 23.42 34.23
CA GLN A 744 -2.24 23.02 35.37
C GLN A 744 -2.95 22.05 36.32
N ASN A 745 -4.28 21.92 36.23
CA ASN A 745 -5.09 21.05 37.08
C ASN A 745 -5.34 19.67 36.46
N ILE A 746 -4.71 19.35 35.31
CA ILE A 746 -4.83 18.03 34.68
C ILE A 746 -4.10 17.00 35.55
N VAL A 747 -4.78 15.90 35.86
CA VAL A 747 -4.28 14.77 36.63
C VAL A 747 -3.98 13.61 35.69
N THR A 748 -2.89 12.87 35.94
CA THR A 748 -2.57 11.65 35.20
C THR A 748 -3.06 10.42 35.96
N LEU A 749 -3.70 9.49 35.24
CA LEU A 749 -4.18 8.22 35.75
C LEU A 749 -3.41 7.09 35.07
N GLU A 750 -2.81 6.21 35.86
CA GLU A 750 -2.11 5.03 35.36
C GLU A 750 -3.05 3.82 35.42
N LEU A 751 -3.24 3.16 34.27
CA LEU A 751 -3.99 1.91 34.15
C LEU A 751 -3.00 0.76 34.08
N LEU A 752 -2.99 -0.06 35.12
CA LEU A 752 -2.20 -1.27 35.21
C LEU A 752 -3.05 -2.43 34.71
N GLN A 753 -2.58 -3.14 33.67
CA GLN A 753 -3.34 -4.21 33.01
C GLN A 753 -4.75 -3.76 32.59
N GLY A 754 -4.88 -2.49 32.17
CA GLY A 754 -6.15 -1.91 31.75
C GLY A 754 -7.10 -1.54 32.89
N GLN A 755 -6.67 -1.51 34.16
CA GLN A 755 -7.51 -1.16 35.31
C GLN A 755 -6.92 -0.04 36.18
N CYS A 756 -7.78 0.80 36.76
CA CYS A 756 -7.39 1.88 37.67
C CYS A 756 -8.49 2.14 38.72
N ASN A 757 -8.11 2.35 39.98
CA ASN A 757 -9.05 2.75 41.05
C ASN A 757 -9.18 4.28 41.08
N VAL A 758 -10.37 4.77 40.70
CA VAL A 758 -10.67 6.20 40.57
C VAL A 758 -10.72 6.89 41.93
N SER A 759 -11.22 6.20 42.95
CA SER A 759 -11.40 6.77 44.29
C SER A 759 -10.05 7.15 44.92
N GLU A 760 -9.02 6.35 44.68
CA GLU A 760 -7.65 6.58 45.16
C GLU A 760 -6.86 7.54 44.27
N SER A 761 -7.10 7.53 42.96
CA SER A 761 -6.27 8.25 41.99
C SER A 761 -6.72 9.70 41.74
N LEU A 762 -8.00 10.02 41.96
CA LEU A 762 -8.51 11.39 41.81
C LEU A 762 -8.46 12.15 43.14
N PRO A 763 -7.92 13.38 43.18
CA PRO A 763 -7.65 14.08 44.44
C PRO A 763 -8.90 14.63 45.15
N GLU A 764 -9.94 15.01 44.40
CA GLU A 764 -11.10 15.75 44.93
C GLU A 764 -12.43 15.24 44.38
N ASP A 765 -13.52 15.50 45.12
CA ASP A 765 -14.90 15.25 44.68
C ASP A 765 -15.30 16.24 43.58
N GLY A 766 -16.09 15.77 42.61
CA GLY A 766 -16.51 16.58 41.47
C GLY A 766 -16.82 15.78 40.20
N ILE A 767 -17.02 16.50 39.10
CA ILE A 767 -17.28 15.93 37.77
C ILE A 767 -15.97 15.85 36.99
N TRP A 768 -15.48 14.64 36.75
CA TRP A 768 -14.21 14.40 36.08
C TRP A 768 -14.41 13.92 34.64
N PHE A 769 -13.73 14.58 33.70
CA PHE A 769 -13.62 14.15 32.31
C PHE A 769 -12.29 13.43 32.12
N ILE A 770 -12.34 12.16 31.72
CA ILE A 770 -11.20 11.24 31.62
C ILE A 770 -11.02 10.81 30.17
N TYR A 771 -9.79 10.87 29.66
CA TYR A 771 -9.50 10.65 28.25
C TYR A 771 -8.05 10.22 27.99
N SER A 772 -7.77 9.70 26.80
CA SER A 772 -6.42 9.41 26.32
C SER A 772 -5.67 10.71 26.00
N ASN A 773 -4.46 10.87 26.54
CA ASN A 773 -3.61 12.02 26.20
C ASN A 773 -3.06 11.90 24.76
N LYS A 774 -2.50 12.99 24.22
CA LYS A 774 -2.00 13.04 22.83
C LYS A 774 -0.74 12.22 22.56
N GLU A 775 0.01 11.87 23.61
CA GLU A 775 1.24 11.08 23.52
C GLU A 775 0.94 9.58 23.56
N SER A 776 -0.29 9.20 23.90
CA SER A 776 -0.76 7.82 23.91
C SER A 776 -0.96 7.30 22.49
N ASP A 777 -0.29 6.20 22.15
CA ASP A 777 -0.51 5.44 20.91
C ASP A 777 -1.91 4.79 20.84
N ILE A 778 -2.66 4.86 21.95
CA ILE A 778 -3.99 4.28 22.11
C ILE A 778 -4.99 5.35 22.47
N SER A 779 -6.09 5.37 21.72
CA SER A 779 -7.23 6.23 21.98
C SER A 779 -8.35 5.48 22.71
N VAL A 780 -8.91 6.09 23.75
CA VAL A 780 -10.07 5.52 24.47
C VAL A 780 -11.26 6.45 24.35
N VAL A 781 -12.47 5.87 24.35
CA VAL A 781 -13.71 6.66 24.41
C VAL A 781 -13.68 7.51 25.69
N PRO A 782 -13.74 8.86 25.60
CA PRO A 782 -13.71 9.72 26.79
C PRO A 782 -14.89 9.42 27.72
N LYS A 783 -14.64 9.54 29.02
CA LYS A 783 -15.61 9.19 30.06
C LYS A 783 -15.79 10.33 31.05
N VAL A 784 -17.03 10.63 31.37
CA VAL A 784 -17.37 11.50 32.50
C VAL A 784 -17.72 10.64 33.70
N ILE A 785 -17.12 10.95 34.85
CA ILE A 785 -17.38 10.28 36.14
C ILE A 785 -17.75 11.35 37.16
N LEU A 786 -18.79 11.07 37.94
CA LEU A 786 -19.14 11.85 39.11
C LEU A 786 -18.54 11.18 40.36
N LYS A 787 -17.61 11.87 41.02
CA LYS A 787 -17.06 11.48 42.31
C LYS A 787 -17.84 12.24 43.39
N ASP A 788 -18.71 11.50 44.07
CA ASP A 788 -19.70 11.94 45.07
C ASP A 788 -20.96 12.67 44.51
N GLN A 789 -22.14 12.36 45.07
CA GLN A 789 -23.43 12.89 44.60
C GLN A 789 -23.79 14.16 45.37
N LYS A 790 -23.73 15.31 44.70
CA LYS A 790 -24.42 16.53 45.15
C LYS A 790 -25.76 16.66 44.43
N GLU A 791 -26.85 16.79 45.19
CA GLU A 791 -28.12 17.27 44.64
C GLU A 791 -27.94 18.75 44.25
N VAL A 792 -28.00 19.03 42.94
CA VAL A 792 -27.95 20.40 42.42
C VAL A 792 -29.37 20.87 42.17
N LEU A 793 -29.77 21.95 42.82
CA LEU A 793 -31.03 22.63 42.55
C LEU A 793 -30.95 23.28 41.17
N MET A 794 -31.94 23.00 40.32
CA MET A 794 -32.02 23.58 38.99
C MET A 794 -32.27 25.08 39.09
N ASP A 795 -31.32 25.89 38.63
CA ASP A 795 -31.47 27.34 38.48
C ASP A 795 -31.90 27.66 37.04
N GLU A 796 -33.00 28.40 36.88
CA GLU A 796 -33.50 28.80 35.57
C GLU A 796 -32.70 29.97 34.97
N ARG A 797 -31.86 30.66 35.75
CA ARG A 797 -31.10 31.81 35.24
C ARG A 797 -30.09 31.44 34.12
N PRO A 798 -29.72 32.41 33.26
CA PRO A 798 -28.59 32.25 32.35
C PRO A 798 -27.29 31.97 33.12
N ILE A 799 -26.47 31.07 32.59
CA ILE A 799 -25.14 30.78 33.15
C ILE A 799 -24.18 31.94 32.89
N GLU A 800 -23.24 32.18 33.80
CA GLU A 800 -22.15 33.16 33.65
C GLU A 800 -20.82 32.48 33.31
N TYR A 801 -20.66 31.21 33.71
CA TYR A 801 -19.51 30.37 33.41
C TYR A 801 -19.93 29.03 32.82
N LEU A 802 -19.07 28.43 31.98
CA LEU A 802 -19.35 27.17 31.30
C LEU A 802 -19.62 26.02 32.27
N TYR A 803 -18.88 25.94 33.37
CA TYR A 803 -18.97 24.84 34.33
C TYR A 803 -20.33 24.75 35.03
N GLU A 804 -21.11 25.84 35.07
CA GLU A 804 -22.46 25.85 35.67
C GLU A 804 -23.41 24.90 34.94
N ALA A 805 -23.15 24.59 33.66
CA ALA A 805 -23.96 23.68 32.86
C ALA A 805 -23.56 22.20 33.03
N SER A 806 -22.48 21.88 33.76
CA SER A 806 -21.92 20.53 33.86
C SER A 806 -22.82 19.54 34.61
N TYR A 807 -23.71 20.02 35.46
CA TYR A 807 -24.69 19.20 36.19
C TYR A 807 -26.02 18.99 35.44
N LEU A 808 -26.22 19.66 34.31
CA LEU A 808 -27.46 19.57 33.55
C LEU A 808 -27.52 18.28 32.71
N ASP A 809 -28.70 17.91 32.22
CA ASP A 809 -28.78 16.88 31.17
C ASP A 809 -28.21 17.39 29.85
N TYR A 810 -27.98 16.47 28.90
CA TYR A 810 -27.37 16.81 27.61
C TYR A 810 -28.10 17.91 26.83
N ASN A 811 -29.42 17.83 26.69
CA ASN A 811 -30.15 18.79 25.86
C ASN A 811 -30.16 20.17 26.53
N GLN A 812 -30.42 20.21 27.84
CA GLN A 812 -30.38 21.45 28.61
C GLN A 812 -29.00 22.09 28.58
N ARG A 813 -27.93 21.31 28.79
CA ARG A 813 -26.55 21.79 28.75
C ARG A 813 -26.22 22.44 27.40
N ILE A 814 -26.58 21.80 26.29
CA ILE A 814 -26.33 22.33 24.95
C ILE A 814 -27.09 23.64 24.72
N ASP A 815 -28.35 23.73 25.15
CA ASP A 815 -29.15 24.93 25.01
C ASP A 815 -28.59 26.08 25.87
N ARG A 816 -28.15 25.80 27.10
CA ARG A 816 -27.46 26.77 27.97
C ARG A 816 -26.16 27.28 27.37
N PHE A 817 -25.33 26.41 26.79
CA PHE A 817 -24.13 26.84 26.09
C PHE A 817 -24.44 27.74 24.91
N LYS A 818 -25.45 27.39 24.10
CA LYS A 818 -25.88 28.23 22.98
C LYS A 818 -26.33 29.62 23.47
N GLU A 819 -27.18 29.68 24.50
CA GLU A 819 -27.64 30.93 25.12
C GLU A 819 -26.47 31.77 25.64
N PHE A 820 -25.53 31.14 26.35
CA PHE A 820 -24.31 31.78 26.83
C PHE A 820 -23.53 32.42 25.68
N PHE A 821 -23.23 31.68 24.61
CA PHE A 821 -22.49 32.22 23.47
C PHE A 821 -23.27 33.31 22.71
N ASP A 822 -24.59 33.20 22.63
CA ASP A 822 -25.45 34.25 22.04
C ASP A 822 -25.43 35.54 22.88
N ASN A 823 -25.34 35.43 24.21
CA ASN A 823 -25.26 36.57 25.15
C ASN A 823 -23.88 37.24 25.14
N HIS A 824 -22.81 36.48 24.90
CA HIS A 824 -21.44 36.99 24.80
C HIS A 824 -21.02 37.38 23.36
N TYR A 825 -21.98 37.56 22.46
CA TYR A 825 -21.73 38.05 21.11
C TYR A 825 -21.00 39.40 21.14
N LEU A 826 -19.95 39.55 20.31
CA LEU A 826 -19.09 40.76 20.23
C LEU A 826 -18.22 41.05 21.47
N SER A 827 -18.23 40.17 22.47
CA SER A 827 -17.41 40.34 23.68
C SER A 827 -16.04 39.67 23.53
N PHE A 828 -15.17 40.22 22.67
CA PHE A 828 -13.89 39.59 22.30
C PHE A 828 -12.89 39.43 23.47
N ASP A 829 -13.00 40.26 24.50
CA ASP A 829 -12.13 40.25 25.68
C ASP A 829 -12.60 39.28 26.79
N HIS A 830 -13.71 38.56 26.57
CA HIS A 830 -14.24 37.65 27.58
C HIS A 830 -13.30 36.45 27.82
N PRO A 831 -13.02 36.06 29.09
CA PRO A 831 -12.06 35.00 29.40
C PRO A 831 -12.44 33.62 28.83
N VAL A 832 -13.72 33.39 28.53
CA VAL A 832 -14.19 32.12 27.96
C VAL A 832 -13.52 31.75 26.64
N TRP A 833 -13.09 32.73 25.83
CA TRP A 833 -12.41 32.44 24.55
C TRP A 833 -11.02 31.85 24.78
N LYS A 834 -10.35 32.30 25.86
CA LYS A 834 -9.08 31.72 26.31
C LYS A 834 -9.32 30.31 26.85
N GLU A 835 -10.35 30.15 27.69
CA GLU A 835 -10.74 28.85 28.26
C GLU A 835 -11.02 27.81 27.17
N LEU A 836 -11.77 28.17 26.12
CA LEU A 836 -12.02 27.30 24.98
C LEU A 836 -10.75 26.91 24.23
N TYR A 837 -9.81 27.84 24.05
CA TYR A 837 -8.53 27.55 23.41
C TYR A 837 -7.66 26.64 24.27
N GLU A 838 -7.58 26.88 25.57
CA GLU A 838 -6.86 26.02 26.51
C GLU A 838 -7.47 24.62 26.59
N LEU A 839 -8.80 24.51 26.59
CA LEU A 839 -9.51 23.23 26.46
C LEU A 839 -9.12 22.51 25.17
N TYR A 840 -9.14 23.20 24.04
CA TYR A 840 -8.73 22.64 22.76
C TYR A 840 -7.29 22.10 22.80
N GLN A 841 -6.34 22.87 23.34
CA GLN A 841 -4.94 22.47 23.46
C GLN A 841 -4.78 21.25 24.38
N ALA A 842 -5.49 21.22 25.52
CA ALA A 842 -5.44 20.10 26.46
C ALA A 842 -6.09 18.82 25.91
N THR A 843 -7.06 18.95 25.00
CA THR A 843 -7.78 17.84 24.37
C THR A 843 -7.41 17.67 22.89
N GLU A 844 -6.22 18.09 22.47
CA GLU A 844 -5.79 18.09 21.06
C GLU A 844 -5.91 16.70 20.41
N GLY A 845 -5.59 15.64 21.18
CA GLY A 845 -5.68 14.24 20.76
C GLY A 845 -7.11 13.67 20.69
N LEU A 846 -8.12 14.47 21.04
CA LEU A 846 -9.52 14.09 20.91
C LEU A 846 -10.18 14.77 19.70
N PRO A 847 -11.24 14.14 19.15
CA PRO A 847 -12.22 14.86 18.36
C PRO A 847 -12.80 16.02 19.16
N ILE A 848 -12.96 17.19 18.55
CA ILE A 848 -13.57 18.37 19.17
C ILE A 848 -15.02 18.11 19.60
N SER A 849 -15.68 17.13 18.97
CA SER A 849 -17.01 16.62 19.36
C SER A 849 -17.06 15.89 20.71
N ALA A 850 -15.91 15.61 21.34
CA ALA A 850 -15.84 14.95 22.64
C ALA A 850 -16.37 15.82 23.80
N LEU A 851 -16.27 17.15 23.68
CA LEU A 851 -16.79 18.09 24.69
C LEU A 851 -18.04 18.79 24.17
N ASP A 852 -19.09 18.79 25.01
CA ASP A 852 -20.40 19.34 24.65
C ASP A 852 -20.39 20.86 24.43
N VAL A 853 -19.43 21.58 25.03
CA VAL A 853 -19.28 23.03 24.86
C VAL A 853 -19.12 23.43 23.39
N TRP A 854 -18.37 22.64 22.61
CA TRP A 854 -18.17 22.92 21.19
C TRP A 854 -19.44 22.69 20.36
N LYS A 855 -20.24 21.69 20.74
CA LYS A 855 -21.57 21.45 20.13
C LYS A 855 -22.51 22.62 20.42
N GLY A 856 -22.45 23.16 21.65
CA GLY A 856 -23.17 24.37 22.03
C GLY A 856 -22.73 25.60 21.23
N LEU A 857 -21.41 25.80 21.06
CA LEU A 857 -20.83 26.89 20.28
C LEU A 857 -21.30 26.86 18.82
N VAL A 858 -21.27 25.70 18.17
CA VAL A 858 -21.68 25.51 16.76
C VAL A 858 -23.17 25.78 16.56
N LYS A 859 -24.02 25.60 17.58
CA LYS A 859 -25.43 26.02 17.54
C LYS A 859 -25.64 27.53 17.64
N SER A 860 -24.59 28.31 17.98
CA SER A 860 -24.61 29.77 18.01
C SER A 860 -23.76 30.35 16.87
N PRO A 861 -24.37 30.75 15.74
CA PRO A 861 -23.64 31.48 14.68
C PRO A 861 -22.97 32.76 15.20
N LYS A 862 -23.56 33.43 16.20
CA LYS A 862 -22.99 34.61 16.87
C LYS A 862 -21.73 34.25 17.66
N GLY A 863 -21.79 33.19 18.44
CA GLY A 863 -20.67 32.63 19.18
C GLY A 863 -19.52 32.24 18.25
N MET A 864 -19.82 31.49 17.17
CA MET A 864 -18.83 31.09 16.16
C MET A 864 -18.11 32.28 15.51
N LEU A 865 -18.83 33.37 15.20
CA LEU A 865 -18.21 34.60 14.67
C LEU A 865 -17.31 35.26 15.71
N THR A 866 -17.77 35.39 16.96
CA THR A 866 -16.98 36.00 18.03
C THR A 866 -15.73 35.18 18.32
N PHE A 867 -15.87 33.86 18.35
CA PHE A 867 -14.78 32.91 18.50
C PHE A 867 -13.76 33.03 17.36
N LEU A 868 -14.20 33.03 16.09
CA LEU A 868 -13.31 33.17 14.93
C LEU A 868 -12.47 34.45 14.98
N PHE A 869 -13.04 35.57 15.40
CA PHE A 869 -12.33 36.84 15.51
C PHE A 869 -11.52 36.98 16.80
N SER A 870 -11.74 36.14 17.82
CA SER A 870 -10.94 36.15 19.04
C SER A 870 -9.44 35.93 18.75
N GLN A 871 -8.60 36.44 19.65
CA GLN A 871 -7.13 36.42 19.49
C GLN A 871 -6.49 35.03 19.56
N TYR A 872 -7.20 34.03 20.10
CA TYR A 872 -6.66 32.68 20.32
C TYR A 872 -6.85 31.74 19.14
N VAL A 873 -7.66 32.14 18.15
CA VAL A 873 -8.10 31.22 17.09
C VAL A 873 -7.25 31.33 15.83
N ASP A 874 -6.71 30.18 15.41
CA ASP A 874 -5.94 29.97 14.19
C ASP A 874 -6.73 29.22 13.10
N ALA A 875 -6.07 29.01 11.95
CA ALA A 875 -6.65 28.32 10.80
C ALA A 875 -6.95 26.84 11.09
N SER A 876 -6.04 26.15 11.79
CA SER A 876 -6.17 24.72 12.12
C SER A 876 -7.40 24.44 12.98
N LEU A 877 -7.63 25.24 14.02
CA LEU A 877 -8.77 25.08 14.92
C LEU A 877 -10.09 25.32 14.18
N ILE A 878 -10.19 26.38 13.37
CA ILE A 878 -11.40 26.65 12.58
C ILE A 878 -11.67 25.54 11.57
N GLN A 879 -10.64 25.02 10.93
CA GLN A 879 -10.79 23.90 10.00
C GLN A 879 -11.26 22.64 10.73
N LYS A 880 -10.68 22.34 11.90
CA LYS A 880 -11.09 21.20 12.74
C LYS A 880 -12.55 21.31 13.19
N VAL A 881 -12.98 22.48 13.70
CA VAL A 881 -14.39 22.75 14.06
C VAL A 881 -15.31 22.55 12.85
N SER A 882 -14.96 23.11 11.70
CA SER A 882 -15.78 23.04 10.49
C SER A 882 -15.91 21.61 9.98
N ASN A 883 -14.83 20.83 10.06
CA ASN A 883 -14.77 19.45 9.60
C ASN A 883 -15.53 18.50 10.54
N GLU A 884 -15.25 18.56 11.83
CA GLU A 884 -15.73 17.60 12.83
C GLU A 884 -17.09 17.92 13.44
N LEU A 885 -17.54 19.17 13.42
CA LEU A 885 -18.87 19.55 13.93
C LEU A 885 -19.83 20.00 12.83
N GLY A 886 -19.36 20.03 11.57
CA GLY A 886 -20.22 20.28 10.42
C GLY A 886 -20.78 21.71 10.33
N PHE A 887 -20.14 22.71 10.96
CA PHE A 887 -20.59 24.10 10.85
C PHE A 887 -20.45 24.62 9.41
N ILE A 888 -21.54 25.15 8.84
CA ILE A 888 -21.58 25.65 7.45
C ILE A 888 -21.56 27.17 7.46
N TRP A 889 -20.37 27.76 7.30
CA TRP A 889 -20.17 29.22 7.31
C TRP A 889 -20.99 29.98 6.27
N HIS A 890 -21.29 29.34 5.13
CA HIS A 890 -22.12 29.89 4.05
C HIS A 890 -23.57 30.22 4.47
N LEU A 891 -24.05 29.65 5.59
CA LEU A 891 -25.39 29.92 6.15
C LEU A 891 -25.43 31.15 7.06
N VAL A 892 -24.27 31.66 7.48
CA VAL A 892 -24.15 32.86 8.33
C VAL A 892 -24.39 34.10 7.48
N SER A 893 -25.17 35.06 7.99
CA SER A 893 -25.50 36.25 7.20
C SER A 893 -24.33 37.23 7.08
N VAL A 894 -24.21 37.85 5.90
CA VAL A 894 -23.18 38.87 5.62
C VAL A 894 -23.26 40.04 6.62
N TYR A 895 -24.48 40.42 7.04
CA TYR A 895 -24.67 41.49 8.03
C TYR A 895 -24.06 41.16 9.39
N ARG A 896 -24.15 39.89 9.82
CA ARG A 896 -23.53 39.43 11.08
C ARG A 896 -22.01 39.41 10.98
N TRP A 897 -21.48 38.97 9.85
CA TRP A 897 -20.04 39.07 9.57
C TRP A 897 -19.52 40.50 9.66
N LYS A 898 -20.21 41.45 9.01
CA LYS A 898 -19.86 42.88 9.06
C LYS A 898 -19.92 43.44 10.48
N GLU A 899 -21.00 43.17 11.20
CA GLU A 899 -21.17 43.61 12.59
C GLU A 899 -20.05 43.08 13.50
N ALA A 900 -19.72 41.79 13.39
CA ALA A 900 -18.63 41.18 14.15
C ALA A 900 -17.26 41.77 13.78
N PHE A 901 -16.99 41.95 12.49
CA PHE A 901 -15.73 42.50 12.00
C PHE A 901 -15.50 43.95 12.46
N GLU A 902 -16.51 44.82 12.36
CA GLU A 902 -16.39 46.21 12.80
C GLU A 902 -16.25 46.33 14.33
N SER A 903 -16.97 45.50 15.09
CA SER A 903 -16.84 45.46 16.53
C SER A 903 -15.46 44.95 16.97
N TRP A 904 -14.94 43.91 16.32
CA TRP A 904 -13.60 43.38 16.54
C TRP A 904 -12.52 44.42 16.23
N LYS A 905 -12.62 45.09 15.08
CA LYS A 905 -11.75 46.21 14.70
C LYS A 905 -11.76 47.30 15.77
N THR A 906 -12.93 47.65 16.29
CA THR A 906 -13.06 48.66 17.35
C THR A 906 -12.40 48.19 18.66
N SER A 907 -12.56 46.92 19.05
CA SER A 907 -11.91 46.34 20.23
C SER A 907 -10.38 46.35 20.14
N ILE A 908 -9.80 46.00 18.98
CA ILE A 908 -8.35 46.06 18.76
C ILE A 908 -7.83 47.50 18.76
N LEU A 909 -8.52 48.43 18.09
CA LEU A 909 -8.07 49.82 18.03
C LEU A 909 -8.11 50.53 19.38
N ASN A 910 -9.01 50.11 20.28
CA ASN A 910 -9.14 50.66 21.64
C ASN A 910 -8.13 50.07 22.64
N SER A 911 -7.58 48.88 22.38
CA SER A 911 -6.56 48.25 23.23
C SER A 911 -5.15 48.76 22.87
N ASN A 912 -4.78 49.93 23.41
CA ASN A 912 -3.42 50.52 23.39
C ASN A 912 -2.51 50.23 22.16
N ASN A 913 -2.70 51.04 21.12
CA ASN A 913 -1.65 51.71 20.33
C ASN A 913 -0.70 50.86 19.46
N TYR A 914 -1.22 49.99 18.60
CA TYR A 914 -0.47 49.46 17.45
C TYR A 914 -1.33 49.33 16.19
N SER A 915 -1.51 50.43 15.45
CA SER A 915 -2.14 50.40 14.11
C SER A 915 -1.45 49.42 13.15
N GLN A 916 -0.14 49.19 13.32
CA GLN A 916 0.63 48.21 12.56
C GLN A 916 0.24 46.75 12.88
N ILE A 917 -0.14 46.46 14.13
CA ILE A 917 -0.56 45.12 14.55
C ILE A 917 -1.98 44.82 14.07
N TYR A 918 -2.86 45.83 14.01
CA TYR A 918 -4.19 45.68 13.41
C TYR A 918 -4.13 45.19 11.97
N GLU A 919 -3.29 45.78 11.12
CA GLU A 919 -3.17 45.33 9.72
C GLU A 919 -2.65 43.88 9.60
N ILE A 920 -1.74 43.47 10.49
CA ILE A 920 -1.29 42.07 10.57
C ILE A 920 -2.45 41.15 10.96
N PHE A 921 -3.18 41.44 12.05
CA PHE A 921 -4.31 40.61 12.44
C PHE A 921 -5.44 40.62 11.41
N LYS A 922 -5.72 41.76 10.79
CA LYS A 922 -6.72 41.92 9.73
C LYS A 922 -6.37 41.01 8.55
N SER A 923 -5.15 41.13 8.04
CA SER A 923 -4.66 40.30 6.92
C SER A 923 -4.76 38.80 7.24
N SER A 924 -4.35 38.40 8.45
CA SER A 924 -4.47 37.01 8.94
C SER A 924 -5.92 36.51 8.95
N LYS A 925 -6.85 37.24 9.59
CA LYS A 925 -8.27 36.84 9.66
C LYS A 925 -8.94 36.84 8.29
N LEU A 926 -8.67 37.83 7.43
CA LEU A 926 -9.21 37.87 6.07
C LEU A 926 -8.67 36.71 5.22
N SER A 927 -7.38 36.39 5.33
CA SER A 927 -6.79 35.22 4.64
C SER A 927 -7.43 33.90 5.10
N LEU A 928 -7.75 33.78 6.39
CA LEU A 928 -8.44 32.62 6.94
C LEU A 928 -9.86 32.50 6.36
N ILE A 929 -10.62 33.60 6.32
CA ILE A 929 -11.97 33.64 5.76
C ILE A 929 -11.96 33.30 4.26
N GLN A 930 -11.03 33.87 3.50
CA GLN A 930 -10.91 33.64 2.07
C GLN A 930 -10.47 32.21 1.75
N ASN A 931 -9.32 31.80 2.26
CA ASN A 931 -8.63 30.59 1.81
C ASN A 931 -9.15 29.32 2.50
N GLN A 932 -9.54 29.38 3.79
CA GLN A 932 -9.98 28.20 4.54
C GLN A 932 -11.49 27.99 4.43
N LEU A 933 -12.27 29.08 4.45
CA LEU A 933 -13.73 29.00 4.43
C LEU A 933 -14.33 29.09 3.02
N GLY A 934 -13.55 29.55 2.02
CA GLY A 934 -14.02 29.73 0.64
C GLY A 934 -14.83 31.02 0.42
N LEU A 935 -14.88 31.91 1.42
CA LEU A 935 -15.75 33.10 1.43
C LEU A 935 -15.07 34.32 0.80
N HIS A 936 -14.71 34.21 -0.49
CA HIS A 936 -13.94 35.23 -1.21
C HIS A 936 -14.68 36.57 -1.31
N SER A 937 -15.93 36.56 -1.81
CA SER A 937 -16.75 37.77 -1.92
C SER A 937 -16.99 38.45 -0.57
N LEU A 938 -17.04 37.68 0.52
CA LEU A 938 -17.22 38.25 1.85
C LEU A 938 -16.04 39.15 2.24
N VAL A 939 -14.80 38.75 1.93
CA VAL A 939 -13.61 39.56 2.22
C VAL A 939 -13.64 40.88 1.45
N GLU A 940 -14.02 40.87 0.18
CA GLU A 940 -14.24 42.09 -0.60
C GLU A 940 -15.32 42.97 0.03
N LEU A 941 -16.42 42.37 0.48
CA LEU A 941 -17.52 43.06 1.14
C LEU A 941 -17.13 43.65 2.50
N LEU A 942 -16.22 43.02 3.23
CA LEU A 942 -15.66 43.51 4.50
C LEU A 942 -14.65 44.64 4.29
N ASN A 943 -13.93 44.66 3.16
CA ASN A 943 -13.04 45.76 2.78
C ASN A 943 -13.75 46.92 2.08
N GLU A 944 -15.06 46.80 1.81
CA GLU A 944 -15.88 47.76 1.04
C GLU A 944 -15.49 47.93 -0.45
N ASP A 945 -14.64 47.04 -0.97
CA ASP A 945 -14.11 47.07 -2.35
C ASP A 945 -15.03 46.40 -3.39
N SER A 946 -16.35 46.35 -3.14
CA SER A 946 -17.27 45.55 -3.96
C SER A 946 -17.49 46.12 -5.36
N GLN A 947 -17.15 45.36 -6.41
CA GLN A 947 -17.53 45.68 -7.78
C GLN A 947 -19.00 45.29 -8.06
N SER A 948 -19.72 46.15 -8.78
CA SER A 948 -21.12 45.88 -9.13
C SER A 948 -21.21 44.88 -10.29
N ILE A 949 -21.73 43.69 -10.01
CA ILE A 949 -22.10 42.71 -11.03
C ILE A 949 -23.57 42.93 -11.40
N ASN A 950 -23.87 43.10 -12.70
CA ASN A 950 -25.26 43.15 -13.19
C ASN A 950 -25.76 41.75 -13.59
N LEU A 951 -27.08 41.61 -13.78
CA LEU A 951 -27.70 40.30 -14.05
C LEU A 951 -27.20 39.66 -15.36
N THR A 952 -26.97 40.45 -16.41
CA THR A 952 -26.50 39.94 -17.71
C THR A 952 -25.10 39.36 -17.61
N LEU A 953 -24.20 40.05 -16.91
CA LEU A 953 -22.83 39.57 -16.65
C LEU A 953 -22.85 38.32 -15.77
N LEU A 954 -23.70 38.29 -14.73
CA LEU A 954 -23.86 37.13 -13.86
C LEU A 954 -24.28 35.88 -14.67
N SER A 955 -25.31 35.99 -15.50
CA SER A 955 -25.76 34.86 -16.35
C SER A 955 -24.69 34.38 -17.31
N TYR A 956 -23.89 35.30 -17.88
CA TYR A 956 -22.77 34.94 -18.75
C TYR A 956 -21.68 34.16 -18.00
N LEU A 957 -21.28 34.64 -16.82
CA LEU A 957 -20.26 33.98 -15.99
C LEU A 957 -20.71 32.60 -15.52
N LEU A 958 -21.97 32.47 -15.04
CA LEU A 958 -22.52 31.18 -14.63
C LEU A 958 -22.60 30.20 -15.81
N ASN A 959 -22.88 30.67 -17.02
CA ASN A 959 -22.85 29.83 -18.21
C ASN A 959 -21.43 29.30 -18.49
N ILE A 960 -20.38 30.11 -18.29
CA ILE A 960 -18.98 29.66 -18.39
C ILE A 960 -18.67 28.63 -17.29
N ASP A 961 -19.10 28.87 -16.05
CA ASP A 961 -18.84 27.94 -14.95
C ASP A 961 -19.53 26.59 -15.18
N VAL A 962 -20.72 26.59 -15.82
CA VAL A 962 -21.48 25.38 -16.13
C VAL A 962 -20.95 24.64 -17.37
N ASN A 963 -20.84 25.35 -18.49
CA ASN A 963 -20.59 24.76 -19.82
C ASN A 963 -19.15 24.94 -20.32
N GLY A 964 -18.36 25.80 -19.69
CA GLY A 964 -16.99 26.14 -20.09
C GLY A 964 -16.89 27.40 -20.96
N GLY A 965 -15.66 27.89 -21.11
CA GLY A 965 -15.31 29.04 -21.94
C GLY A 965 -13.95 28.82 -22.61
N GLU A 966 -13.43 29.82 -23.31
CA GLU A 966 -12.10 29.73 -23.92
C GLU A 966 -11.02 29.47 -22.85
N GLY A 967 -10.31 28.34 -22.98
CA GLY A 967 -9.25 27.95 -22.05
C GLY A 967 -9.70 27.45 -20.67
N ARG A 968 -11.01 27.41 -20.36
CA ARG A 968 -11.54 26.96 -19.05
C ARG A 968 -12.64 25.91 -19.22
N GLN A 969 -12.45 24.74 -18.62
CA GLN A 969 -13.48 23.70 -18.57
C GLN A 969 -14.58 24.06 -17.55
N GLY A 970 -15.84 23.95 -17.95
CA GLY A 970 -16.99 24.06 -17.03
C GLY A 970 -17.20 22.77 -16.24
N ILE A 971 -18.01 22.84 -15.17
CA ILE A 971 -18.27 21.70 -14.28
C ILE A 971 -18.81 20.45 -15.02
N ARG A 972 -19.59 20.62 -16.10
CA ARG A 972 -20.09 19.49 -16.91
C ARG A 972 -18.98 18.74 -17.65
N ALA A 973 -17.91 19.43 -18.03
CA ALA A 973 -16.75 18.82 -18.64
C ALA A 973 -15.82 18.18 -17.59
N ARG A 974 -15.72 18.80 -16.40
CA ARG A 974 -14.97 18.23 -15.26
C ARG A 974 -15.63 16.95 -14.71
N HIS A 975 -16.95 16.88 -14.76
CA HIS A 975 -17.76 15.73 -14.28
C HIS A 975 -18.74 15.23 -15.37
N PRO A 976 -18.23 14.47 -16.37
CA PRO A 976 -19.03 14.04 -17.52
C PRO A 976 -20.12 13.02 -17.15
N ASP A 977 -21.08 12.85 -18.07
CA ASP A 977 -22.20 11.91 -17.95
C ASP A 977 -21.69 10.48 -17.68
N GLY A 978 -22.12 9.89 -16.55
CA GLY A 978 -21.67 8.56 -16.08
C GLY A 978 -20.88 8.59 -14.76
N VAL A 979 -20.39 9.76 -14.35
CA VAL A 979 -19.88 10.02 -12.99
C VAL A 979 -21.06 10.34 -12.07
N TYR A 980 -21.07 9.82 -10.84
CA TYR A 980 -22.15 10.09 -9.88
C TYR A 980 -22.10 11.53 -9.37
N TRP A 981 -23.00 12.37 -9.87
CA TRP A 981 -23.24 13.71 -9.33
C TRP A 981 -23.86 13.62 -7.94
N ALA A 982 -23.40 14.48 -7.03
CA ALA A 982 -24.02 14.58 -5.72
C ALA A 982 -25.51 14.93 -5.85
N SER A 983 -26.36 14.14 -5.21
CA SER A 983 -27.81 14.34 -5.22
C SER A 983 -28.43 14.37 -3.83
N TYR A 984 -27.61 14.65 -2.81
CA TYR A 984 -28.05 14.73 -1.41
C TYR A 984 -28.91 15.97 -1.18
N ALA A 985 -29.81 15.93 -0.19
CA ALA A 985 -30.77 16.99 0.14
C ALA A 985 -31.57 17.53 -1.08
N ARG A 986 -31.75 16.71 -2.12
CA ARG A 986 -32.31 17.14 -3.42
C ARG A 986 -33.68 17.80 -3.29
N GLU A 987 -34.59 17.21 -2.52
CA GLU A 987 -35.95 17.76 -2.36
C GLU A 987 -35.92 19.15 -1.72
N PHE A 988 -35.14 19.29 -0.64
CA PHE A 988 -34.91 20.57 0.03
C PHE A 988 -34.31 21.63 -0.92
N ILE A 989 -33.26 21.27 -1.66
CA ILE A 989 -32.59 22.19 -2.60
C ILE A 989 -33.54 22.64 -3.72
N LEU A 990 -34.29 21.70 -4.31
CA LEU A 990 -35.22 22.01 -5.39
C LEU A 990 -36.41 22.85 -4.91
N ASP A 991 -36.92 22.61 -3.70
CA ASP A 991 -37.97 23.43 -3.10
C ASP A 991 -37.48 24.86 -2.85
N LYS A 992 -36.29 25.01 -2.24
CA LYS A 992 -35.71 26.34 -1.98
C LYS A 992 -35.39 27.09 -3.27
N PHE A 993 -34.89 26.41 -4.30
CA PHE A 993 -34.65 27.06 -5.59
C PHE A 993 -35.92 27.68 -6.19
N LYS A 994 -37.08 27.01 -6.08
CA LYS A 994 -38.36 27.53 -6.61
C LYS A 994 -38.78 28.84 -5.93
N GLN A 995 -38.44 28.99 -4.65
CA GLN A 995 -38.78 30.15 -3.82
C GLN A 995 -37.86 31.37 -4.08
N LEU A 996 -36.77 31.21 -4.85
CA LEU A 996 -35.89 32.33 -5.21
C LEU A 996 -36.59 33.36 -6.11
N PRO A 997 -36.13 34.63 -6.09
CA PRO A 997 -36.53 35.66 -7.04
C PRO A 997 -36.37 35.20 -8.50
N LYS A 998 -37.22 35.70 -9.39
CA LYS A 998 -37.21 35.31 -10.81
C LYS A 998 -35.83 35.52 -11.46
N ASP A 999 -35.22 36.69 -11.20
CA ASP A 999 -33.91 37.06 -11.74
C ASP A 999 -32.84 35.99 -11.45
N LEU A 1000 -32.80 35.45 -10.22
CA LEU A 1000 -31.85 34.42 -9.81
C LEU A 1000 -32.21 33.00 -10.28
N LYS A 1001 -33.45 32.77 -10.72
CA LYS A 1001 -33.83 31.47 -11.31
C LYS A 1001 -33.46 31.39 -12.79
N ASP A 1002 -33.45 32.53 -13.46
CA ASP A 1002 -33.24 32.64 -14.91
C ASP A 1002 -31.74 32.78 -15.29
N VAL A 1003 -30.81 32.81 -14.31
CA VAL A 1003 -29.34 32.90 -14.56
C VAL A 1003 -28.71 31.63 -15.13
N PHE A 1004 -29.35 30.47 -14.97
CA PHE A 1004 -28.80 29.21 -15.45
C PHE A 1004 -29.15 28.94 -16.93
N PRO A 1005 -28.26 28.24 -17.66
CA PRO A 1005 -28.56 27.82 -19.03
C PRO A 1005 -29.75 26.86 -19.07
N SER A 1006 -30.48 26.84 -20.19
CA SER A 1006 -31.58 25.91 -20.41
C SER A 1006 -31.09 24.47 -20.60
N GLY A 1007 -31.96 23.49 -20.30
CA GLY A 1007 -31.66 22.07 -20.54
C GLY A 1007 -30.84 21.36 -19.46
N LEU A 1008 -30.78 21.89 -18.23
CA LEU A 1008 -30.11 21.22 -17.11
C LEU A 1008 -30.79 19.89 -16.73
N ALA A 1009 -30.00 18.83 -16.65
CA ALA A 1009 -30.50 17.52 -16.25
C ALA A 1009 -30.87 17.50 -14.76
N ASN A 1010 -31.89 16.72 -14.40
CA ASN A 1010 -32.44 16.72 -13.03
C ASN A 1010 -31.44 16.29 -11.94
N TRP A 1011 -30.47 15.46 -12.30
CA TRP A 1011 -29.41 14.99 -11.39
C TRP A 1011 -28.28 16.01 -11.19
N GLN A 1012 -28.16 17.03 -12.05
CA GLN A 1012 -27.18 18.12 -11.90
C GLN A 1012 -27.65 19.21 -10.94
N LYS A 1013 -28.98 19.41 -10.88
CA LYS A 1013 -29.62 20.54 -10.20
C LYS A 1013 -29.20 20.74 -8.74
N PRO A 1014 -29.06 19.69 -7.90
CA PRO A 1014 -28.65 19.88 -6.50
C PRO A 1014 -27.31 20.63 -6.37
N VAL A 1015 -26.29 20.17 -7.10
CA VAL A 1015 -24.95 20.77 -7.12
C VAL A 1015 -24.99 22.19 -7.69
N LEU A 1016 -25.68 22.38 -8.83
CA LEU A 1016 -25.69 23.68 -9.51
C LEU A 1016 -26.49 24.74 -8.74
N TYR A 1017 -27.61 24.38 -8.11
CA TYR A 1017 -28.51 25.34 -7.47
C TYR A 1017 -28.09 25.73 -6.06
N LEU A 1018 -27.40 24.84 -5.33
CA LEU A 1018 -27.01 25.08 -3.95
C LEU A 1018 -26.19 26.38 -3.75
N PRO A 1019 -25.14 26.71 -4.54
CA PRO A 1019 -24.37 27.94 -4.32
C PRO A 1019 -25.24 29.20 -4.44
N VAL A 1020 -26.19 29.23 -5.37
CA VAL A 1020 -27.13 30.35 -5.54
C VAL A 1020 -28.06 30.49 -4.33
N ILE A 1021 -28.59 29.38 -3.84
CA ILE A 1021 -29.47 29.32 -2.67
C ILE A 1021 -28.76 29.83 -1.43
N LEU A 1022 -27.53 29.36 -1.18
CA LEU A 1022 -26.77 29.73 0.00
C LEU A 1022 -26.27 31.18 -0.09
N ALA A 1023 -25.87 31.66 -1.27
CA ALA A 1023 -25.52 33.06 -1.48
C ALA A 1023 -26.71 33.97 -1.19
N TYR A 1024 -27.91 33.63 -1.68
CA TYR A 1024 -29.13 34.38 -1.38
C TYR A 1024 -29.50 34.33 0.11
N GLN A 1025 -29.37 33.17 0.76
CA GLN A 1025 -29.57 33.00 2.21
C GLN A 1025 -28.62 33.89 3.02
N SER A 1026 -27.35 33.98 2.62
CA SER A 1026 -26.35 34.81 3.33
C SER A 1026 -26.73 36.30 3.33
N MET A 1027 -27.45 36.75 2.30
CA MET A 1027 -27.97 38.11 2.17
C MET A 1027 -29.38 38.28 2.74
N ASN A 1028 -30.15 37.19 2.87
CA ASN A 1028 -31.53 37.19 3.32
C ASN A 1028 -31.72 36.12 4.41
N SER A 1029 -31.23 36.41 5.62
CA SER A 1029 -31.05 35.42 6.69
C SER A 1029 -32.31 34.68 7.15
N ARG A 1030 -33.52 35.13 6.74
CA ARG A 1030 -34.81 34.50 7.05
C ARG A 1030 -35.27 33.49 6.00
N PHE A 1031 -34.56 33.36 4.87
CA PHE A 1031 -34.99 32.52 3.74
C PHE A 1031 -34.91 31.01 4.06
N ILE A 1032 -33.88 30.61 4.80
CA ILE A 1032 -33.67 29.29 5.38
C ILE A 1032 -33.67 29.46 6.89
N LYS A 1033 -34.51 28.68 7.56
CA LYS A 1033 -34.49 28.56 9.02
C LYS A 1033 -33.39 27.58 9.42
N VAL A 1034 -32.17 28.08 9.51
CA VAL A 1034 -30.95 27.28 9.70
C VAL A 1034 -31.03 26.37 10.94
N TYR A 1035 -31.66 26.83 12.01
CA TYR A 1035 -31.81 26.10 13.27
C TYR A 1035 -32.86 24.98 13.24
N GLU A 1036 -33.69 24.90 12.19
CA GLU A 1036 -34.68 23.82 11.98
C GLU A 1036 -34.18 22.76 10.99
N LEU A 1037 -32.95 22.88 10.48
CA LEU A 1037 -32.40 21.91 9.52
C LEU A 1037 -32.04 20.59 10.22
N SER A 1038 -32.48 19.47 9.64
CA SER A 1038 -32.10 18.14 10.12
C SER A 1038 -30.62 17.84 9.81
N PRO A 1039 -29.97 16.95 10.58
CA PRO A 1039 -28.60 16.50 10.29
C PRO A 1039 -28.42 15.95 8.87
N GLU A 1040 -29.43 15.26 8.32
CA GLU A 1040 -29.43 14.76 6.95
C GLU A 1040 -29.33 15.88 5.91
N ILE A 1041 -30.10 16.97 6.09
CA ILE A 1041 -30.06 18.12 5.18
C ILE A 1041 -28.71 18.83 5.29
N LEU A 1042 -28.19 19.00 6.51
CA LEU A 1042 -26.88 19.63 6.72
C LEU A 1042 -25.74 18.82 6.07
N LEU A 1043 -25.75 17.48 6.24
CA LEU A 1043 -24.82 16.60 5.53
C LEU A 1043 -24.99 16.75 4.02
N GLY A 1044 -26.23 16.74 3.54
CA GLY A 1044 -26.49 16.86 2.12
C GLY A 1044 -25.99 18.17 1.53
N ILE A 1045 -26.16 19.29 2.23
CA ILE A 1045 -25.57 20.57 1.85
C ILE A 1045 -24.04 20.46 1.79
N LYS A 1046 -23.41 19.93 2.84
CA LYS A 1046 -21.94 19.81 2.90
C LYS A 1046 -21.37 18.91 1.80
N LEU A 1047 -22.01 17.77 1.51
CA LEU A 1047 -21.60 16.87 0.43
C LEU A 1047 -21.75 17.49 -0.96
N ASN A 1048 -22.74 18.36 -1.17
CA ASN A 1048 -22.88 19.10 -2.43
C ASN A 1048 -21.83 20.23 -2.54
N ILE A 1049 -21.44 20.88 -1.42
CA ILE A 1049 -20.33 21.85 -1.39
C ILE A 1049 -19.01 21.15 -1.74
N ASP A 1050 -18.73 20.02 -1.10
CA ASP A 1050 -17.47 19.27 -1.26
C ASP A 1050 -17.36 18.52 -2.60
N PHE A 1051 -18.46 18.41 -3.35
CA PHE A 1051 -18.47 17.73 -4.65
C PHE A 1051 -17.53 18.42 -5.66
N ASP A 1052 -17.57 19.74 -5.71
CA ASP A 1052 -16.69 20.57 -6.53
C ASP A 1052 -16.59 21.97 -5.87
N ARG A 1053 -15.63 22.09 -4.95
CA ARG A 1053 -15.47 23.28 -4.11
C ARG A 1053 -15.12 24.51 -4.93
N ASP A 1054 -14.30 24.36 -5.97
CA ASP A 1054 -13.94 25.45 -6.88
C ASP A 1054 -15.18 26.02 -7.59
N TYR A 1055 -16.07 25.16 -8.09
CA TYR A 1055 -17.33 25.62 -8.69
C TYR A 1055 -18.23 26.28 -7.65
N PHE A 1056 -18.39 25.64 -6.49
CA PHE A 1056 -19.27 26.12 -5.44
C PHE A 1056 -18.85 27.51 -4.96
N ASP A 1057 -17.59 27.68 -4.55
CA ASP A 1057 -17.07 28.92 -3.98
C ASP A 1057 -17.12 30.07 -5.01
N ASP A 1058 -16.82 29.80 -6.27
CA ASP A 1058 -16.82 30.78 -7.36
C ASP A 1058 -18.26 31.26 -7.69
N VAL A 1059 -19.21 30.33 -7.85
CA VAL A 1059 -20.62 30.68 -8.11
C VAL A 1059 -21.25 31.35 -6.88
N TYR A 1060 -20.99 30.84 -5.68
CA TYR A 1060 -21.46 31.45 -4.43
C TYR A 1060 -21.00 32.90 -4.34
N SER A 1061 -19.71 33.16 -4.62
CA SER A 1061 -19.11 34.49 -4.52
C SER A 1061 -19.73 35.49 -5.50
N LYS A 1062 -19.86 35.11 -6.78
CA LYS A 1062 -20.48 35.97 -7.81
C LYS A 1062 -21.94 36.32 -7.48
N VAL A 1063 -22.70 35.35 -7.01
CA VAL A 1063 -24.12 35.54 -6.67
C VAL A 1063 -24.27 36.37 -5.40
N GLN A 1064 -23.43 36.15 -4.39
CA GLN A 1064 -23.45 36.95 -3.16
C GLN A 1064 -23.14 38.41 -3.46
N GLY A 1065 -22.12 38.68 -4.30
CA GLY A 1065 -21.79 40.03 -4.77
C GLY A 1065 -22.97 40.71 -5.49
N PHE A 1066 -23.62 40.01 -6.41
CA PHE A 1066 -24.83 40.49 -7.10
C PHE A 1066 -25.98 40.80 -6.11
N CYS A 1067 -26.26 39.91 -5.16
CA CYS A 1067 -27.31 40.13 -4.16
C CYS A 1067 -27.01 41.34 -3.27
N PHE A 1068 -25.74 41.60 -2.96
CA PHE A 1068 -25.33 42.75 -2.16
C PHE A 1068 -25.56 44.08 -2.87
N THR A 1069 -25.15 44.20 -4.13
CA THR A 1069 -25.33 45.44 -4.91
C THR A 1069 -26.81 45.73 -5.14
N HIS A 1070 -27.60 44.71 -5.48
CA HIS A 1070 -29.03 44.86 -5.77
C HIS A 1070 -29.87 45.20 -4.51
N ASN A 1071 -29.46 44.74 -3.31
CA ASN A 1071 -30.12 45.14 -2.06
C ASN A 1071 -29.79 46.59 -1.65
N LYS A 1072 -28.59 47.10 -1.96
CA LYS A 1072 -28.25 48.53 -1.77
C LYS A 1072 -29.15 49.44 -2.60
N GLU A 1073 -29.37 49.10 -3.88
CA GLU A 1073 -30.21 49.88 -4.80
C GLU A 1073 -31.70 49.95 -4.41
N LYS A 1074 -32.20 49.01 -3.58
CA LYS A 1074 -33.58 49.01 -3.06
C LYS A 1074 -33.75 49.74 -1.73
N THR A 1075 -32.65 50.05 -1.04
CA THR A 1075 -32.65 50.70 0.28
C THR A 1075 -32.21 52.17 0.25
N THR A 1076 -31.60 52.60 -0.86
CA THR A 1076 -31.51 54.00 -1.31
C THR A 1076 -32.73 54.40 -2.13
#